data_AF-A0A0J1GAW5-F1
#
_entry.id   AF-A0A0J1GAW5-F1
#
_cell.length_a   1.000
_cell.length_b   1.000
_cell.length_c   1.000
_cell.angle_alpha   90.00
_cell.angle_beta   90.00
_cell.angle_gamma   90.00
#
_symmetry.space_group_name_H-M   'P 1'
#
loop_
_entity.id
_entity.type
_entity.pdbx_description
1 polymer ?
#
loop_
_entity_poly.entity_id
_entity_poly.type
_entity_poly.pdbx_seq_one_letter_code
_entity_poly.pdbx_strand_id
1 'polypeptide(L)'
;MNEKRSTSIRTAAVLLALAGLGGWSGGAGAVEYWLQTGTATVAGVPMWGYALCGTGSTAPAACDAPVTVPGPPLTVPPGEGLVVHLTNTLPEPTSLVIASQVKQEAMQPVWLDADGVTTYAGARPAGNTTARVRSFDREAGPGGGTATYTWASIRPGTYLYSSGTHPQVQVQMGLYGAMTKDAGTGKVAYSSGATNIVYANQVTLVYSEIDPAMHADVASGAYGGKGSPRSSTLEYHPKLFLINGTPFPGPGLDPLVVPTLAPGATGVPAGSNLLIRFLNAGLKSHVPTINGQYWQVVAEDGNPVPFLSNPRQQYTAFLPPAKTLDVLLKPVSPSADETVRFAVFDSRFYDTSNGNPNGGMQFRLAVAPAVAAPPVFDTVPPTTATVGTPYSYAAHATASAGHAVQYSLSGAPAGMTVAAGTGLVSWPSPAAGSYALTLRATDQTTPTLFADQQYTLTASQAGGGGAPVGAPDSFTAIAHSASLGNQSLAAPGVLANDSAPGGQAMSALKIKECTVVNGACNTTSNRVGVNPNGGLTLTSSTSTNELRVTYRAQTGTGAAALQSADTLATIQVIGNRAPVAAPDAFQATPCTFRVRQGSEVCKTGAGAYKPVALAPAANDSDPDSATMDAANQLPLAVARVRQPGSTGSGSTSGTATAQRGTVTISGTGVTYTPRYNFTGTDTFEYRVKDRLGKESGSTNSNGWATVTIQVQ
;
A
#
# COMPACT_ATOMS: atom_id res chain seq x y z
N MET A 1 16.80 23.88 -77.07
CA MET A 1 15.88 24.41 -76.04
C MET A 1 15.17 23.24 -75.41
N ASN A 2 15.26 23.14 -74.08
CA ASN A 2 14.93 21.98 -73.26
C ASN A 2 13.43 21.70 -73.18
N GLU A 3 13.04 20.42 -73.24
CA GLU A 3 12.33 19.70 -72.17
C GLU A 3 11.91 18.29 -72.67
N LYS A 4 12.37 17.24 -71.98
CA LYS A 4 11.96 15.84 -72.24
C LYS A 4 10.94 15.41 -71.18
N ARG A 5 9.73 15.05 -71.62
CA ARG A 5 8.72 14.31 -70.86
C ARG A 5 9.10 12.83 -70.75
N SER A 6 8.88 12.22 -69.59
CA SER A 6 8.69 10.76 -69.46
C SER A 6 7.84 10.42 -68.23
N THR A 7 6.97 9.43 -68.45
CA THR A 7 5.83 8.84 -67.71
C THR A 7 6.19 7.80 -66.64
N SER A 8 5.16 7.41 -65.84
CA SER A 8 4.89 6.15 -65.10
C SER A 8 4.91 6.23 -63.56
N ILE A 9 4.10 5.53 -62.74
CA ILE A 9 3.02 4.51 -62.87
C ILE A 9 2.27 4.45 -61.51
N ARG A 10 0.98 4.08 -61.52
CA ARG A 10 0.17 3.68 -60.34
C ARG A 10 0.23 2.16 -60.14
N THR A 11 0.49 1.66 -58.93
CA THR A 11 -0.16 0.42 -58.39
C THR A 11 0.00 0.28 -56.88
N ALA A 12 -1.03 -0.25 -56.22
CA ALA A 12 -1.11 -0.59 -54.79
C ALA A 12 -0.36 -1.88 -54.44
N ALA A 13 0.09 -2.03 -53.19
CA ALA A 13 0.38 -3.32 -52.57
C ALA A 13 0.14 -3.29 -51.06
N VAL A 14 -0.64 -4.26 -50.59
CA VAL A 14 -1.03 -4.54 -49.20
C VAL A 14 -0.21 -5.73 -48.69
N LEU A 15 0.26 -5.63 -47.43
CA LEU A 15 0.67 -6.67 -46.46
C LEU A 15 1.55 -7.87 -46.91
N LEU A 16 2.72 -8.01 -46.27
CA LEU A 16 3.05 -9.21 -45.49
C LEU A 16 4.07 -8.89 -44.38
N ALA A 17 3.78 -9.34 -43.18
CA ALA A 17 4.60 -9.21 -41.97
C ALA A 17 5.80 -10.16 -41.98
N LEU A 18 6.94 -9.72 -41.44
CA LEU A 18 7.85 -10.61 -40.72
C LEU A 18 8.62 -9.85 -39.64
N ALA A 19 8.51 -10.37 -38.43
CA ALA A 19 9.10 -9.86 -37.21
C ALA A 19 10.64 -9.91 -37.26
N GLY A 20 11.26 -8.82 -36.79
CA GLY A 20 12.67 -8.74 -36.46
C GLY A 20 12.83 -7.97 -35.17
N LEU A 21 12.96 -8.71 -34.06
CA LEU A 21 13.32 -8.21 -32.74
C LEU A 21 14.60 -7.39 -32.82
N GLY A 22 14.46 -6.06 -32.82
CA GLY A 22 15.54 -5.11 -32.60
C GLY A 22 15.22 -4.33 -31.35
N GLY A 23 15.89 -4.65 -30.24
CA GLY A 23 15.72 -3.99 -28.96
C GLY A 23 15.91 -2.49 -29.08
N TRP A 24 14.83 -1.74 -28.91
CA TRP A 24 14.90 -0.31 -28.64
C TRP A 24 15.28 -0.13 -27.17
N SER A 25 16.57 0.11 -26.92
CA SER A 25 17.00 0.82 -25.72
C SER A 25 16.50 2.26 -25.85
N GLY A 26 15.35 2.57 -25.23
CA GLY A 26 14.82 3.93 -25.18
C GLY A 26 15.78 4.85 -24.41
N GLY A 27 16.31 5.87 -25.08
CA GLY A 27 16.96 6.99 -24.39
C GLY A 27 15.90 7.75 -23.59
N ALA A 28 16.16 7.99 -22.31
CA ALA A 28 15.25 8.73 -21.44
C ALA A 28 15.07 10.17 -21.98
N GLY A 29 13.83 10.57 -22.24
CA GLY A 29 13.50 11.98 -22.52
C GLY A 29 13.66 12.86 -21.28
N ALA A 30 13.74 14.17 -21.48
CA ALA A 30 13.70 15.15 -20.40
C ALA A 30 12.38 15.93 -20.48
N VAL A 31 11.72 16.13 -19.34
CA VAL A 31 10.59 17.04 -19.25
C VAL A 31 11.11 18.48 -19.27
N GLU A 32 10.42 19.38 -19.99
CA GLU A 32 10.86 20.76 -20.16
C GLU A 32 9.83 21.74 -19.59
N TYR A 33 10.30 22.74 -18.86
CA TYR A 33 9.48 23.80 -18.28
C TYR A 33 10.00 25.19 -18.67
N TRP A 34 9.09 26.07 -19.08
CA TRP A 34 9.37 27.47 -19.39
C TRP A 34 8.86 28.34 -18.26
N LEU A 35 9.80 28.90 -17.50
CA LEU A 35 9.52 29.78 -16.36
C LEU A 35 9.85 31.23 -16.71
N GLN A 36 9.08 32.15 -16.14
CA GLN A 36 9.36 33.57 -16.20
C GLN A 36 9.33 34.16 -14.80
N THR A 37 10.34 34.93 -14.40
CA THR A 37 10.27 35.69 -13.15
C THR A 37 9.34 36.88 -13.30
N GLY A 38 8.86 37.42 -12.19
CA GLY A 38 8.20 38.73 -12.18
C GLY A 38 7.85 39.17 -10.77
N THR A 39 7.19 40.32 -10.66
CA THR A 39 6.68 40.84 -9.39
C THR A 39 5.35 40.19 -9.02
N ALA A 40 5.15 39.93 -7.74
CA ALA A 40 3.92 39.41 -7.16
C ALA A 40 3.55 40.20 -5.89
N THR A 41 2.40 39.88 -5.31
CA THR A 41 2.00 40.39 -4.00
C THR A 41 1.42 39.26 -3.18
N VAL A 42 1.92 39.07 -1.96
CA VAL A 42 1.46 38.01 -1.06
C VAL A 42 1.03 38.66 0.25
N ALA A 43 -0.24 38.46 0.62
CA ALA A 43 -0.83 39.08 1.82
C ALA A 43 -0.57 40.60 1.92
N GLY A 44 -0.60 41.29 0.77
CA GLY A 44 -0.38 42.75 0.68
C GLY A 44 1.10 43.20 0.69
N VAL A 45 2.05 42.27 0.71
CA VAL A 45 3.49 42.57 0.69
C VAL A 45 4.06 42.38 -0.73
N PRO A 46 4.86 43.31 -1.26
CA PRO A 46 5.51 43.15 -2.56
C PRO A 46 6.50 41.98 -2.52
N MET A 47 6.41 41.10 -3.51
CA MET A 47 7.21 39.90 -3.67
C MET A 47 7.70 39.80 -5.12
N TRP A 48 8.55 38.83 -5.39
CA TRP A 48 8.86 38.27 -6.69
C TRP A 48 8.39 36.82 -6.73
N GLY A 49 8.32 36.22 -7.91
CA GLY A 49 7.98 34.81 -8.04
C GLY A 49 8.28 34.29 -9.42
N TYR A 50 7.72 33.11 -9.72
CA TYR A 50 7.80 32.50 -11.05
C TYR A 50 6.39 32.32 -11.63
N ALA A 51 6.28 32.46 -12.94
CA ALA A 51 5.12 32.06 -13.74
C ALA A 51 5.49 30.85 -14.61
N LEU A 52 4.54 29.94 -14.85
CA LEU A 52 4.70 28.81 -15.78
C LEU A 52 4.16 29.18 -17.16
N CYS A 53 5.06 29.52 -18.08
CA CYS A 53 4.69 29.98 -19.42
C CYS A 53 4.37 28.83 -20.39
N GLY A 54 4.88 27.63 -20.11
CA GLY A 54 4.65 26.46 -20.96
C GLY A 54 5.46 25.24 -20.52
N THR A 55 5.12 24.10 -21.10
CA THR A 55 5.81 22.82 -20.90
C THR A 55 6.11 22.17 -22.26
N GLY A 56 7.22 21.44 -22.37
CA GLY A 56 7.66 20.77 -23.59
C GLY A 56 8.70 21.56 -24.38
N SER A 57 9.20 20.97 -25.47
CA SER A 57 10.39 21.42 -26.20
C SER A 57 10.21 22.66 -27.07
N THR A 58 8.98 23.13 -27.24
CA THR A 58 8.69 24.33 -28.03
C THR A 58 8.52 25.52 -27.11
N ALA A 59 9.28 26.60 -27.37
CA ALA A 59 9.15 27.85 -26.64
C ALA A 59 7.72 28.41 -26.76
N PRO A 60 7.09 28.84 -25.65
CA PRO A 60 5.78 29.47 -25.70
C PRO A 60 5.87 30.83 -26.40
N ALA A 61 4.84 31.19 -27.18
CA ALA A 61 4.80 32.45 -27.91
C ALA A 61 4.69 33.69 -26.99
N ALA A 62 4.06 33.52 -25.83
CA ALA A 62 3.91 34.53 -24.77
C ALA A 62 3.81 33.84 -23.41
N CYS A 63 3.98 34.62 -22.33
CA CYS A 63 3.79 34.15 -20.97
C CYS A 63 2.65 34.93 -20.28
N ASP A 64 1.44 34.37 -20.34
CA ASP A 64 0.23 35.00 -19.76
C ASP A 64 -0.11 34.44 -18.37
N ALA A 65 0.65 33.46 -17.87
CA ALA A 65 0.42 32.87 -16.57
C ALA A 65 0.75 33.86 -15.43
N PRO A 66 -0.01 33.85 -14.32
CA PRO A 66 0.28 34.70 -13.18
C PRO A 66 1.61 34.30 -12.53
N VAL A 67 2.33 35.30 -12.02
CA VAL A 67 3.49 35.09 -11.16
C VAL A 67 2.99 34.63 -9.78
N THR A 68 3.44 33.46 -9.33
CA THR A 68 3.04 32.88 -8.04
C THR A 68 4.21 32.76 -7.07
N VAL A 69 3.86 32.76 -5.78
CA VAL A 69 4.78 32.47 -4.67
C VAL A 69 4.10 31.47 -3.74
N PRO A 70 4.65 30.26 -3.53
CA PRO A 70 5.78 29.67 -4.23
C PRO A 70 5.57 29.65 -5.76
N GLY A 71 6.68 29.53 -6.49
CA GLY A 71 6.63 29.29 -7.93
C GLY A 71 5.91 27.98 -8.28
N PRO A 72 5.61 27.77 -9.56
CA PRO A 72 4.88 26.61 -10.06
C PRO A 72 5.53 25.28 -9.66
N PRO A 73 4.75 24.22 -9.35
CA PRO A 73 5.32 22.90 -9.07
C PRO A 73 5.97 22.32 -10.33
N LEU A 74 7.18 21.78 -10.19
CA LEU A 74 7.87 21.06 -11.26
C LEU A 74 7.81 19.57 -10.97
N THR A 75 7.05 18.80 -11.74
CA THR A 75 6.96 17.34 -11.57
C THR A 75 7.75 16.65 -12.67
N VAL A 76 8.75 15.86 -12.28
CA VAL A 76 9.58 15.08 -13.20
C VAL A 76 9.06 13.63 -13.21
N PRO A 77 8.69 13.07 -14.38
CA PRO A 77 8.30 11.68 -14.47
C PRO A 77 9.42 10.71 -14.05
N PRO A 78 9.09 9.51 -13.55
CA PRO A 78 10.08 8.48 -13.28
C PRO A 78 10.93 8.15 -14.52
N GLY A 79 12.25 8.06 -14.34
CA GLY A 79 13.18 7.77 -15.42
C GLY A 79 13.60 8.97 -16.29
N GLU A 80 12.91 10.11 -16.24
CA GLU A 80 13.21 11.27 -17.10
C GLU A 80 14.22 12.26 -16.49
N GLY A 81 14.87 13.03 -17.36
CA GLY A 81 15.63 14.24 -17.01
C GLY A 81 14.73 15.47 -16.86
N LEU A 82 15.33 16.63 -16.60
CA LEU A 82 14.64 17.92 -16.48
C LEU A 82 15.39 19.01 -17.25
N VAL A 83 14.67 19.83 -18.01
CA VAL A 83 15.15 21.09 -18.58
C VAL A 83 14.28 22.23 -18.06
N VAL A 84 14.91 23.31 -17.62
CA VAL A 84 14.22 24.55 -17.24
C VAL A 84 14.78 25.70 -18.06
N HIS A 85 13.89 26.38 -18.78
CA HIS A 85 14.16 27.63 -19.48
C HIS A 85 13.62 28.78 -18.63
N LEU A 86 14.51 29.66 -18.18
CA LEU A 86 14.17 30.80 -17.36
C LEU A 86 14.28 32.09 -18.17
N THR A 87 13.21 32.87 -18.22
CA THR A 87 13.21 34.26 -18.68
C THR A 87 13.09 35.19 -17.49
N ASN A 88 13.97 36.18 -17.37
CA ASN A 88 14.00 37.07 -16.22
C ASN A 88 13.44 38.45 -16.56
N THR A 89 12.29 38.83 -15.97
CA THR A 89 11.70 40.18 -16.17
C THR A 89 12.02 41.16 -15.05
N LEU A 90 12.72 40.71 -14.01
CA LEU A 90 13.10 41.54 -12.87
C LEU A 90 14.23 42.51 -13.24
N PRO A 91 14.42 43.60 -12.46
CA PRO A 91 15.45 44.60 -12.73
C PRO A 91 16.88 44.14 -12.41
N GLU A 92 17.03 42.98 -11.74
CA GLU A 92 18.33 42.39 -11.41
C GLU A 92 18.50 40.99 -12.01
N PRO A 93 19.74 40.54 -12.30
CA PRO A 93 19.99 39.18 -12.73
C PRO A 93 19.48 38.14 -11.71
N THR A 94 19.03 37.00 -12.21
CA THR A 94 18.59 35.86 -11.39
C THR A 94 19.17 34.58 -11.97
N SER A 95 19.13 33.50 -11.21
CA SER A 95 19.41 32.16 -11.73
C SER A 95 18.37 31.17 -11.20
N LEU A 96 18.59 29.88 -11.45
CA LEU A 96 17.83 28.80 -10.85
C LEU A 96 18.78 27.67 -10.46
N VAL A 97 18.65 27.21 -9.22
CA VAL A 97 19.33 26.03 -8.70
C VAL A 97 18.30 25.10 -8.09
N ILE A 98 18.59 23.79 -8.14
CA ILE A 98 17.82 22.79 -7.41
C ILE A 98 18.75 22.19 -6.36
N ALA A 99 18.41 22.38 -5.09
CA ALA A 99 19.24 21.92 -3.99
C ALA A 99 19.50 20.40 -4.11
N SER A 100 20.75 19.99 -3.90
CA SER A 100 21.17 18.58 -3.95
C SER A 100 21.05 17.88 -5.32
N GLN A 101 20.84 18.61 -6.43
CA GLN A 101 20.87 18.05 -7.78
C GLN A 101 22.07 18.58 -8.59
N VAL A 102 22.67 17.70 -9.40
CA VAL A 102 23.85 18.04 -10.21
C VAL A 102 23.41 18.28 -11.66
N LYS A 103 23.66 19.49 -12.17
CA LYS A 103 23.38 19.84 -13.57
C LYS A 103 24.33 19.09 -14.51
N GLN A 104 23.85 18.72 -15.70
CA GLN A 104 24.63 18.02 -16.73
C GLN A 104 25.89 18.80 -17.14
N GLU A 105 25.80 20.13 -17.24
CA GLU A 105 26.90 20.99 -17.69
C GLU A 105 27.78 21.50 -16.54
N ALA A 106 27.68 20.86 -15.36
CA ALA A 106 28.16 21.38 -14.08
C ALA A 106 27.55 22.76 -13.71
N MET A 107 27.80 23.21 -12.48
CA MET A 107 27.41 24.55 -12.04
C MET A 107 28.32 25.59 -12.69
N GLN A 108 27.75 26.71 -13.14
CA GLN A 108 28.49 27.81 -13.74
C GLN A 108 28.35 29.09 -12.90
N PRO A 109 29.06 29.18 -11.77
CA PRO A 109 28.87 30.28 -10.83
C PRO A 109 29.25 31.63 -11.45
N VAL A 110 28.64 32.70 -10.94
CA VAL A 110 29.01 34.07 -11.28
C VAL A 110 29.66 34.71 -10.06
N TRP A 111 30.82 35.32 -10.27
CA TRP A 111 31.59 36.03 -9.26
C TRP A 111 31.41 37.53 -9.41
N LEU A 112 31.35 38.26 -8.30
CA LEU A 112 31.33 39.72 -8.22
C LEU A 112 32.65 40.21 -7.62
N ASP A 113 33.32 41.13 -8.29
CA ASP A 113 34.56 41.71 -7.78
C ASP A 113 34.32 42.67 -6.60
N ALA A 114 35.40 43.09 -5.96
CA ALA A 114 35.37 44.03 -4.85
C ALA A 114 34.84 45.42 -5.22
N ASP A 115 34.82 45.77 -6.50
CA ASP A 115 34.24 47.02 -7.01
C ASP A 115 32.70 47.02 -6.98
N GLY A 116 32.07 45.87 -6.74
CA GLY A 116 30.62 45.72 -6.68
C GLY A 116 29.92 45.82 -8.03
N VAL A 117 30.65 45.85 -9.15
CA VAL A 117 30.11 46.02 -10.51
C VAL A 117 30.61 44.94 -11.46
N THR A 118 31.91 44.62 -11.43
CA THR A 118 32.51 43.69 -12.38
C THR A 118 32.14 42.25 -12.04
N THR A 119 31.67 41.50 -13.05
CA THR A 119 31.28 40.10 -12.89
C THR A 119 32.07 39.13 -13.77
N TYR A 120 32.31 37.92 -13.27
CA TYR A 120 33.00 36.85 -14.00
C TYR A 120 32.17 35.56 -13.98
N ALA A 121 31.90 34.98 -15.15
CA ALA A 121 31.18 33.72 -15.27
C ALA A 121 32.13 32.52 -15.24
N GLY A 122 31.70 31.42 -14.61
CA GLY A 122 32.45 30.18 -14.50
C GLY A 122 33.48 30.19 -13.38
N ALA A 123 34.74 29.86 -13.70
CA ALA A 123 35.79 29.78 -12.71
C ALA A 123 36.10 31.16 -12.10
N ARG A 124 36.42 31.18 -10.80
CA ARG A 124 36.94 32.39 -10.16
C ARG A 124 38.20 32.86 -10.90
N PRO A 125 38.34 34.15 -11.23
CA PRO A 125 39.54 34.65 -11.89
C PRO A 125 40.79 34.28 -11.09
N ALA A 126 41.78 33.69 -11.76
CA ALA A 126 43.01 33.24 -11.12
C ALA A 126 43.71 34.41 -10.41
N GLY A 127 44.08 34.22 -9.14
CA GLY A 127 44.73 35.24 -8.32
C GLY A 127 43.79 36.30 -7.72
N ASN A 128 42.52 36.39 -8.15
CA ASN A 128 41.56 37.32 -7.56
C ASN A 128 40.93 36.71 -6.29
N THR A 129 41.56 36.94 -5.13
CA THR A 129 41.08 36.46 -3.82
C THR A 129 40.00 37.36 -3.19
N THR A 130 39.64 38.47 -3.82
CA THR A 130 38.61 39.40 -3.34
C THR A 130 37.23 39.17 -3.96
N ALA A 131 37.17 38.59 -5.17
CA ALA A 131 35.91 38.28 -5.85
C ALA A 131 35.06 37.30 -5.03
N ARG A 132 33.77 37.61 -4.83
CA ARG A 132 32.82 36.81 -4.05
C ARG A 132 31.82 36.12 -4.97
N VAL A 133 31.32 34.94 -4.57
CA VAL A 133 30.23 34.30 -5.31
C VAL A 133 28.98 35.17 -5.22
N ARG A 134 28.45 35.54 -6.38
CA ARG A 134 27.19 36.26 -6.55
C ARG A 134 26.05 35.31 -6.89
N SER A 135 26.34 34.37 -7.79
CA SER A 135 25.41 33.34 -8.22
C SER A 135 26.05 31.96 -8.20
N PHE A 136 25.30 30.96 -7.76
CA PHE A 136 25.72 29.56 -7.79
C PHE A 136 25.68 28.94 -9.19
N ASP A 137 24.89 29.49 -10.11
CA ASP A 137 24.83 29.05 -11.51
C ASP A 137 24.67 30.23 -12.47
N ARG A 138 24.66 29.98 -13.78
CA ARG A 138 24.57 31.03 -14.81
C ARG A 138 23.35 31.90 -14.60
N GLU A 139 23.51 33.21 -14.81
CA GLU A 139 22.44 34.18 -14.65
C GLU A 139 21.63 34.35 -15.93
N ALA A 140 20.31 34.48 -15.78
CA ALA A 140 19.45 35.15 -16.74
C ALA A 140 19.53 36.66 -16.47
N GLY A 141 19.99 37.43 -17.46
CA GLY A 141 20.12 38.88 -17.35
C GLY A 141 18.79 39.61 -17.07
N PRO A 142 18.81 40.83 -16.52
CA PRO A 142 17.59 41.57 -16.19
C PRO A 142 16.79 41.96 -17.45
N GLY A 143 15.50 42.30 -17.27
CA GLY A 143 14.69 42.94 -18.31
C GLY A 143 14.44 42.12 -19.59
N GLY A 144 14.40 40.79 -19.47
CA GLY A 144 14.07 39.84 -20.55
C GLY A 144 15.20 38.85 -20.88
N GLY A 145 16.31 38.86 -20.13
CA GLY A 145 17.40 37.90 -20.34
C GLY A 145 16.97 36.47 -20.04
N THR A 146 17.61 35.50 -20.69
CA THR A 146 17.23 34.08 -20.60
C THR A 146 18.40 33.19 -20.18
N ALA A 147 18.12 32.11 -19.46
CA ALA A 147 19.07 31.04 -19.16
C ALA A 147 18.40 29.66 -19.19
N THR A 148 19.14 28.64 -19.63
CA THR A 148 18.66 27.24 -19.67
C THR A 148 19.49 26.35 -18.74
N TYR A 149 18.82 25.51 -17.97
CA TYR A 149 19.38 24.57 -17.01
C TYR A 149 18.92 23.15 -17.33
N THR A 150 19.87 22.21 -17.41
CA THR A 150 19.61 20.83 -17.88
C THR A 150 20.16 19.80 -16.89
N TRP A 151 19.29 18.94 -16.40
CA TRP A 151 19.62 17.77 -15.59
C TRP A 151 19.30 16.51 -16.40
N ALA A 152 20.34 15.86 -16.93
CA ALA A 152 20.18 14.60 -17.66
C ALA A 152 19.51 13.52 -16.80
N SER A 153 19.74 13.56 -15.49
CA SER A 153 19.02 12.75 -14.51
C SER A 153 18.76 13.58 -13.25
N ILE A 154 17.59 13.35 -12.67
CA ILE A 154 17.20 13.86 -11.35
C ILE A 154 17.03 12.65 -10.43
N ARG A 155 17.55 12.74 -9.21
CA ARG A 155 17.30 11.72 -8.19
C ARG A 155 15.83 11.77 -7.75
N PRO A 156 15.16 10.63 -7.54
CA PRO A 156 13.82 10.62 -6.95
C PRO A 156 13.77 11.40 -5.62
N GLY A 157 12.63 12.01 -5.33
CA GLY A 157 12.35 12.73 -4.09
C GLY A 157 11.77 14.12 -4.28
N THR A 158 11.83 14.90 -3.20
CA THR A 158 11.30 16.26 -3.08
C THR A 158 12.45 17.23 -2.90
N TYR A 159 12.49 18.29 -3.72
CA TYR A 159 13.57 19.27 -3.72
C TYR A 159 13.04 20.70 -3.86
N LEU A 160 13.73 21.65 -3.24
CA LEU A 160 13.53 23.07 -3.49
C LEU A 160 14.29 23.47 -4.76
N TYR A 161 13.60 24.14 -5.67
CA TYR A 161 14.26 25.00 -6.64
C TYR A 161 14.18 26.44 -6.16
N SER A 162 15.23 27.22 -6.39
CA SER A 162 15.27 28.62 -5.97
C SER A 162 16.28 29.42 -6.81
N SER A 163 16.27 30.74 -6.70
CA SER A 163 17.37 31.52 -7.27
C SER A 163 18.70 31.15 -6.60
N GLY A 164 19.73 30.96 -7.43
CA GLY A 164 21.11 30.83 -6.98
C GLY A 164 21.83 32.18 -6.93
N THR A 165 21.22 33.24 -7.46
CA THR A 165 21.76 34.60 -7.52
C THR A 165 21.27 35.38 -6.32
N HIS A 166 22.17 36.09 -5.64
CA HIS A 166 21.83 36.90 -4.48
C HIS A 166 20.86 36.15 -3.51
N PRO A 167 21.13 34.88 -3.15
CA PRO A 167 20.14 34.01 -2.51
C PRO A 167 19.69 34.50 -1.13
N GLN A 168 20.50 35.37 -0.50
CA GLN A 168 20.13 36.05 0.74
C GLN A 168 19.02 37.11 0.60
N VAL A 169 18.57 37.43 -0.62
CA VAL A 169 17.43 38.34 -0.88
C VAL A 169 16.43 37.69 -1.82
N GLN A 170 16.89 37.16 -2.95
CA GLN A 170 16.01 36.69 -4.02
C GLN A 170 15.11 35.53 -3.57
N VAL A 171 15.63 34.63 -2.74
CA VAL A 171 14.83 33.54 -2.18
C VAL A 171 13.77 34.11 -1.25
N GLN A 172 14.13 35.02 -0.35
CA GLN A 172 13.19 35.62 0.60
C GLN A 172 12.09 36.41 -0.13
N MET A 173 12.45 37.10 -1.22
CA MET A 173 11.50 37.80 -2.08
C MET A 173 10.53 36.86 -2.80
N GLY A 174 10.72 35.53 -2.81
CA GLY A 174 9.76 34.58 -3.38
C GLY A 174 10.27 33.77 -4.57
N LEU A 175 11.54 33.92 -4.96
CA LEU A 175 12.15 33.12 -6.01
C LEU A 175 12.52 31.72 -5.51
N TYR A 176 11.50 30.93 -5.19
CA TYR A 176 11.57 29.51 -4.85
C TYR A 176 10.30 28.75 -5.28
N GLY A 177 10.40 27.44 -5.39
CA GLY A 177 9.28 26.52 -5.54
C GLY A 177 9.69 25.07 -5.31
N ALA A 178 8.76 24.15 -5.54
CA ALA A 178 8.97 22.72 -5.29
C ALA A 178 9.17 21.95 -6.60
N MET A 179 10.14 21.04 -6.60
CA MET A 179 10.33 20.01 -7.61
C MET A 179 10.15 18.63 -6.98
N THR A 180 9.41 17.75 -7.64
CA THR A 180 9.17 16.38 -7.19
C THR A 180 9.44 15.37 -8.29
N LYS A 181 10.06 14.24 -7.94
CA LYS A 181 10.22 13.10 -8.82
C LYS A 181 9.92 11.79 -8.08
N ASP A 182 9.05 10.96 -8.64
CA ASP A 182 8.82 9.62 -8.11
C ASP A 182 9.91 8.64 -8.56
N ALA A 183 10.20 7.65 -7.72
CA ALA A 183 11.18 6.61 -8.01
C ALA A 183 10.71 5.64 -9.11
N GLY A 184 9.40 5.43 -9.23
CA GLY A 184 8.81 4.52 -10.20
C GLY A 184 7.41 4.94 -10.62
N THR A 185 6.92 4.31 -11.70
CA THR A 185 5.54 4.48 -12.15
C THR A 185 4.56 3.92 -11.12
N GLY A 186 3.28 4.31 -11.19
CA GLY A 186 2.26 3.80 -10.26
C GLY A 186 2.30 4.41 -8.86
N LYS A 187 2.70 5.69 -8.74
CA LYS A 187 2.76 6.45 -7.47
C LYS A 187 3.74 5.83 -6.46
N VAL A 188 4.93 5.48 -6.93
CA VAL A 188 6.04 4.96 -6.11
C VAL A 188 6.98 6.12 -5.81
N ALA A 189 6.86 6.72 -4.62
CA ALA A 189 7.67 7.87 -4.23
C ALA A 189 9.14 7.51 -4.05
N TYR A 190 9.41 6.39 -3.38
CA TYR A 190 10.75 5.91 -3.06
C TYR A 190 10.85 4.39 -3.18
N SER A 191 12.05 3.91 -3.53
CA SER A 191 12.37 2.48 -3.59
C SER A 191 13.71 2.22 -2.93
N SER A 192 13.81 1.11 -2.18
CA SER A 192 15.08 0.58 -1.66
C SER A 192 15.01 -0.95 -1.65
N GLY A 193 15.87 -1.59 -2.46
CA GLY A 193 15.78 -3.04 -2.71
C GLY A 193 14.41 -3.43 -3.26
N ALA A 194 13.76 -4.41 -2.62
CA ALA A 194 12.40 -4.85 -2.96
C ALA A 194 11.28 -4.01 -2.30
N THR A 195 11.62 -3.01 -1.47
CA THR A 195 10.63 -2.21 -0.73
C THR A 195 10.31 -0.91 -1.47
N ASN A 196 9.01 -0.62 -1.60
CA ASN A 196 8.50 0.60 -2.23
C ASN A 196 7.63 1.39 -1.26
N ILE A 197 7.81 2.71 -1.25
CA ILE A 197 6.86 3.65 -0.63
C ILE A 197 5.83 4.06 -1.68
N VAL A 198 4.62 3.53 -1.55
CA VAL A 198 3.49 3.78 -2.44
C VAL A 198 2.46 4.68 -1.79
N TYR A 199 1.88 5.58 -2.57
CA TYR A 199 0.84 6.50 -2.09
C TYR A 199 -0.40 6.48 -2.99
N ALA A 200 -1.57 6.73 -2.39
CA ALA A 200 -2.81 6.93 -3.11
C ALA A 200 -2.99 8.40 -3.47
N ASN A 201 -2.70 9.28 -2.50
CA ASN A 201 -2.79 10.73 -2.63
C ASN A 201 -1.49 11.40 -2.20
N GLN A 202 -1.21 12.59 -2.69
CA GLN A 202 -0.09 13.41 -2.24
C GLN A 202 -0.43 14.89 -2.17
N VAL A 203 0.31 15.60 -1.33
CA VAL A 203 0.26 17.06 -1.23
C VAL A 203 1.66 17.60 -0.93
N THR A 204 2.00 18.72 -1.55
CA THR A 204 3.26 19.44 -1.34
C THR A 204 2.98 20.71 -0.55
N LEU A 205 3.71 20.92 0.54
CA LEU A 205 3.57 22.04 1.46
C LEU A 205 4.90 22.79 1.57
N VAL A 206 4.97 23.97 0.98
CA VAL A 206 6.11 24.87 1.04
C VAL A 206 5.91 25.90 2.14
N TYR A 207 6.77 25.86 3.14
CA TYR A 207 6.79 26.77 4.28
C TYR A 207 7.69 27.96 3.95
N SER A 208 7.19 29.16 4.23
CA SER A 208 7.95 30.40 4.08
C SER A 208 7.42 31.49 4.98
N GLU A 209 8.25 32.48 5.25
CA GLU A 209 7.86 33.66 6.02
C GLU A 209 8.11 34.94 5.23
N ILE A 210 7.42 36.02 5.60
CA ILE A 210 7.62 37.35 5.06
C ILE A 210 7.91 38.33 6.20
N ASP A 211 9.00 39.08 6.06
CA ASP A 211 9.27 40.33 6.79
C ASP A 211 8.80 41.52 5.93
N PRO A 212 7.63 42.12 6.22
CA PRO A 212 7.08 43.18 5.37
C PRO A 212 8.00 44.38 5.19
N ALA A 213 8.86 44.67 6.17
CA ALA A 213 9.71 45.84 6.14
C ALA A 213 10.97 45.61 5.29
N MET A 214 11.58 44.41 5.38
CA MET A 214 12.63 44.01 4.43
C MET A 214 12.11 44.03 2.99
N HIS A 215 10.92 43.46 2.76
CA HIS A 215 10.36 43.36 1.41
C HIS A 215 10.03 44.74 0.82
N ALA A 216 9.56 45.68 1.65
CA ALA A 216 9.38 47.07 1.25
C ALA A 216 10.70 47.74 0.87
N ASP A 217 11.77 47.54 1.65
CA ASP A 217 13.09 48.10 1.35
C ASP A 217 13.68 47.53 0.04
N VAL A 218 13.46 46.25 -0.24
CA VAL A 218 13.88 45.64 -1.53
C VAL A 218 13.08 46.24 -2.68
N ALA A 219 11.75 46.33 -2.53
CA ALA A 219 10.87 46.88 -3.56
C ALA A 219 11.16 48.36 -3.86
N SER A 220 11.61 49.14 -2.87
CA SER A 220 11.99 50.54 -3.06
C SER A 220 13.47 50.73 -3.47
N GLY A 221 14.25 49.66 -3.58
CA GLY A 221 15.70 49.73 -3.83
C GLY A 221 16.53 50.27 -2.66
N ALA A 222 15.96 50.36 -1.45
CA ALA A 222 16.63 50.81 -0.25
C ALA A 222 17.42 49.69 0.46
N TYR A 223 17.16 48.42 0.17
CA TYR A 223 17.86 47.29 0.79
C TYR A 223 19.35 47.26 0.42
N GLY A 224 20.22 46.98 1.39
CA GLY A 224 21.66 46.78 1.15
C GLY A 224 22.47 48.06 0.89
N GLY A 225 21.82 49.23 0.79
CA GLY A 225 22.48 50.51 0.58
C GLY A 225 23.29 50.99 1.80
N LYS A 226 24.35 51.78 1.55
CA LYS A 226 25.11 52.44 2.62
C LYS A 226 24.21 53.42 3.38
N GLY A 227 23.97 53.17 4.67
CA GLY A 227 23.02 53.94 5.49
C GLY A 227 21.57 53.44 5.43
N SER A 228 21.32 52.33 4.74
CA SER A 228 20.02 51.64 4.76
C SER A 228 19.69 51.14 6.17
N PRO A 229 18.42 51.20 6.60
CA PRO A 229 17.99 50.56 7.84
C PRO A 229 18.15 49.04 7.81
N ARG A 230 18.29 48.42 6.62
CA ARG A 230 18.52 46.97 6.46
C ARG A 230 19.61 46.70 5.42
N SER A 231 20.78 46.35 5.91
CA SER A 231 21.96 46.02 5.08
C SER A 231 22.05 44.54 4.70
N SER A 232 21.32 43.65 5.39
CA SER A 232 21.32 42.20 5.14
C SER A 232 20.09 41.52 5.74
N THR A 233 19.94 40.21 5.48
CA THR A 233 18.94 39.33 6.12
C THR A 233 19.32 38.86 7.52
N LEU A 234 20.40 39.39 8.11
CA LEU A 234 20.72 39.10 9.52
C LEU A 234 19.60 39.60 10.46
N GLU A 235 18.99 40.74 10.13
CA GLU A 235 17.86 41.33 10.87
C GLU A 235 16.51 40.94 10.23
N TYR A 236 16.32 39.63 9.99
CA TYR A 236 15.06 39.11 9.43
C TYR A 236 14.00 38.91 10.52
N HIS A 237 12.97 39.77 10.49
CA HIS A 237 11.86 39.83 11.45
C HIS A 237 10.52 39.48 10.78
N PRO A 238 10.30 38.19 10.46
CA PRO A 238 9.07 37.78 9.79
C PRO A 238 7.85 38.05 10.67
N LYS A 239 6.78 38.54 10.02
CA LYS A 239 5.47 38.79 10.64
C LYS A 239 4.35 37.96 10.03
N LEU A 240 4.57 37.43 8.83
CA LEU A 240 3.62 36.57 8.15
C LEU A 240 4.27 35.20 7.95
N PHE A 241 3.54 34.15 8.28
CA PHE A 241 3.98 32.76 8.22
C PHE A 241 3.01 32.02 7.30
N LEU A 242 3.55 31.36 6.28
CA LEU A 242 2.79 30.92 5.13
C LEU A 242 3.00 29.44 4.85
N ILE A 243 1.94 28.78 4.40
CA ILE A 243 2.01 27.46 3.75
C ILE A 243 1.49 27.66 2.33
N ASN A 244 2.30 27.30 1.34
CA ASN A 244 1.99 27.52 -0.08
C ASN A 244 1.57 28.97 -0.36
N GLY A 245 2.29 29.94 0.23
CA GLY A 245 2.09 31.37 -0.03
C GLY A 245 0.88 31.97 0.67
N THR A 246 0.18 31.20 1.50
CA THR A 246 -1.08 31.60 2.12
C THR A 246 -0.98 31.45 3.64
N PRO A 247 -1.37 32.47 4.45
CA PRO A 247 -1.54 32.28 5.88
C PRO A 247 -2.90 31.62 6.15
N PHE A 248 -3.01 30.78 7.18
CA PHE A 248 -4.32 30.29 7.64
C PHE A 248 -5.22 31.46 8.11
N PRO A 249 -6.56 31.39 7.96
CA PRO A 249 -7.37 30.36 7.28
C PRO A 249 -7.57 30.66 5.78
N GLY A 250 -6.50 31.04 5.07
CA GLY A 250 -6.59 31.37 3.66
C GLY A 250 -6.88 30.15 2.75
N PRO A 251 -7.12 30.41 1.45
CA PRO A 251 -7.52 29.39 0.49
C PRO A 251 -6.62 28.16 0.50
N GLY A 252 -7.23 26.98 0.52
CA GLY A 252 -6.52 25.72 0.45
C GLY A 252 -5.92 25.20 1.75
N LEU A 253 -6.15 25.86 2.90
CA LEU A 253 -5.66 25.40 4.22
C LEU A 253 -6.78 24.97 5.19
N ASP A 254 -8.05 25.32 4.96
CA ASP A 254 -9.18 24.91 5.79
C ASP A 254 -10.47 24.54 5.00
N PRO A 255 -10.63 23.27 4.57
CA PRO A 255 -9.67 22.19 4.74
C PRO A 255 -8.48 22.33 3.79
N LEU A 256 -7.39 21.62 4.11
CA LEU A 256 -6.25 21.49 3.22
C LEU A 256 -6.70 20.90 1.87
N VAL A 257 -6.35 21.58 0.77
CA VAL A 257 -6.56 21.04 -0.58
C VAL A 257 -5.46 20.03 -0.89
N VAL A 258 -5.86 18.79 -1.18
CA VAL A 258 -4.98 17.71 -1.62
C VAL A 258 -5.23 17.49 -3.12
N PRO A 259 -4.36 17.97 -4.02
CA PRO A 259 -4.65 18.05 -5.46
C PRO A 259 -4.91 16.71 -6.14
N THR A 260 -4.42 15.61 -5.56
CA THR A 260 -4.58 14.27 -6.14
C THR A 260 -5.86 13.56 -5.72
N LEU A 261 -6.68 14.17 -4.85
CA LEU A 261 -7.97 13.59 -4.50
C LEU A 261 -8.88 13.50 -5.73
N ALA A 262 -9.69 12.46 -5.77
CA ALA A 262 -10.70 12.32 -6.80
C ALA A 262 -11.67 13.52 -6.77
N PRO A 263 -12.13 14.02 -7.92
CA PRO A 263 -13.15 15.07 -7.97
C PRO A 263 -14.36 14.71 -7.10
N GLY A 264 -14.82 15.65 -6.27
CA GLY A 264 -15.95 15.46 -5.36
C GLY A 264 -15.62 14.77 -4.02
N ALA A 265 -14.37 14.34 -3.81
CA ALA A 265 -13.96 13.80 -2.50
C ALA A 265 -14.03 14.88 -1.41
N THR A 266 -14.59 14.52 -0.25
CA THR A 266 -14.75 15.43 0.90
C THR A 266 -13.54 15.45 1.83
N GLY A 267 -12.58 14.55 1.64
CA GLY A 267 -11.36 14.42 2.42
C GLY A 267 -10.52 13.24 1.97
N VAL A 268 -9.34 13.07 2.56
CA VAL A 268 -8.49 11.90 2.35
C VAL A 268 -9.15 10.69 2.99
N PRO A 269 -9.43 9.60 2.26
CA PRO A 269 -10.08 8.45 2.87
C PRO A 269 -9.24 7.82 3.97
N ALA A 270 -9.86 7.51 5.11
CA ALA A 270 -9.19 6.82 6.19
C ALA A 270 -8.60 5.48 5.72
N GLY A 271 -7.41 5.15 6.21
CA GLY A 271 -6.67 3.96 5.81
C GLY A 271 -5.96 4.07 4.45
N SER A 272 -6.15 5.14 3.67
CA SER A 272 -5.38 5.37 2.43
C SER A 272 -4.02 5.99 2.71
N ASN A 273 -3.02 5.70 1.87
CA ASN A 273 -1.70 6.31 2.01
C ASN A 273 -1.70 7.73 1.41
N LEU A 274 -1.46 8.74 2.26
CA LEU A 274 -1.22 10.13 1.87
C LEU A 274 0.26 10.46 2.04
N LEU A 275 0.92 10.81 0.95
CA LEU A 275 2.27 11.36 0.98
C LEU A 275 2.22 12.87 1.18
N ILE A 276 2.81 13.36 2.27
CA ILE A 276 2.93 14.80 2.53
C ILE A 276 4.40 15.17 2.36
N ARG A 277 4.67 16.10 1.44
CA ARG A 277 6.00 16.59 1.10
C ARG A 277 6.19 17.96 1.72
N PHE A 278 6.98 18.06 2.77
CA PHE A 278 7.29 19.31 3.45
C PHE A 278 8.58 19.92 2.88
N LEU A 279 8.55 21.20 2.56
CA LEU A 279 9.71 21.97 2.11
C LEU A 279 9.77 23.28 2.89
N ASN A 280 10.95 23.70 3.30
CA ASN A 280 11.15 25.01 3.93
C ASN A 280 11.98 25.93 3.06
N ALA A 281 11.33 26.89 2.43
CA ALA A 281 11.97 27.95 1.65
C ALA A 281 12.34 29.19 2.50
N GLY A 282 11.93 29.20 3.76
CA GLY A 282 12.14 30.28 4.72
C GLY A 282 13.49 30.25 5.41
N LEU A 283 13.64 31.17 6.38
CA LEU A 283 14.86 31.32 7.19
C LEU A 283 14.69 30.84 8.64
N LYS A 284 13.47 30.52 9.09
CA LYS A 284 13.26 29.93 10.41
C LYS A 284 13.10 28.42 10.28
N SER A 285 13.43 27.70 11.34
CA SER A 285 13.06 26.29 11.45
C SER A 285 11.56 26.18 11.78
N HIS A 286 10.92 25.14 11.27
CA HIS A 286 9.51 24.83 11.53
C HIS A 286 9.36 23.43 12.11
N VAL A 287 8.27 23.21 12.84
CA VAL A 287 7.91 21.88 13.37
C VAL A 287 6.43 21.61 13.13
N PRO A 288 6.01 21.34 11.87
CA PRO A 288 4.63 20.90 11.60
C PRO A 288 4.29 19.69 12.46
N THR A 289 3.17 19.78 13.15
CA THR A 289 2.74 18.83 14.19
C THR A 289 1.28 18.50 13.95
N ILE A 290 0.97 17.21 13.83
CA ILE A 290 -0.42 16.73 13.68
C ILE A 290 -0.95 16.25 15.03
N ASN A 291 -2.18 16.65 15.38
CA ASN A 291 -2.83 16.17 16.59
C ASN A 291 -3.64 14.89 16.31
N GLY A 292 -3.53 13.87 17.18
CA GLY A 292 -4.35 12.66 17.13
C GLY A 292 -4.04 11.68 15.99
N GLN A 293 -2.95 11.87 15.26
CA GLN A 293 -2.49 10.98 14.17
C GLN A 293 -0.97 10.78 14.26
N TYR A 294 -0.46 9.76 13.56
CA TYR A 294 0.96 9.53 13.37
C TYR A 294 1.26 9.31 11.88
N TRP A 295 2.39 9.83 11.42
CA TRP A 295 2.93 9.56 10.10
C TRP A 295 4.30 8.89 10.20
N GLN A 296 4.72 8.27 9.10
CA GLN A 296 6.03 7.66 8.95
C GLN A 296 6.96 8.60 8.18
N VAL A 297 8.14 8.92 8.70
CA VAL A 297 9.15 9.67 7.92
C VAL A 297 9.79 8.72 6.92
N VAL A 298 9.64 9.01 5.63
CA VAL A 298 10.10 8.12 4.56
C VAL A 298 11.36 8.62 3.88
N ALA A 299 11.60 9.93 3.84
CA ALA A 299 12.81 10.50 3.26
C ALA A 299 13.14 11.90 3.79
N GLU A 300 14.42 12.24 3.72
CA GLU A 300 14.99 13.55 4.01
C GLU A 300 15.86 14.02 2.84
N ASP A 301 15.62 15.22 2.33
CA ASP A 301 16.37 15.80 1.20
C ASP A 301 16.40 14.89 -0.03
N GLY A 302 15.29 14.17 -0.25
CA GLY A 302 15.14 13.15 -1.29
C GLY A 302 15.89 11.83 -1.05
N ASN A 303 16.57 11.68 0.08
CA ASN A 303 17.22 10.44 0.47
C ASN A 303 16.27 9.59 1.32
N PRO A 304 15.90 8.37 0.90
CA PRO A 304 15.07 7.49 1.69
C PRO A 304 15.73 7.15 3.04
N VAL A 305 14.93 6.99 4.09
CA VAL A 305 15.46 6.53 5.38
C VAL A 305 16.04 5.10 5.26
N PRO A 306 17.07 4.72 6.05
CA PRO A 306 17.75 3.43 5.88
C PRO A 306 16.85 2.18 5.97
N PHE A 307 15.76 2.24 6.75
CA PHE A 307 14.82 1.14 6.95
C PHE A 307 13.43 1.46 6.39
N LEU A 308 13.31 1.53 5.06
CA LEU A 308 12.04 1.85 4.38
C LEU A 308 10.91 0.84 4.63
N SER A 309 11.21 -0.39 5.03
CA SER A 309 10.20 -1.39 5.38
C SER A 309 9.48 -1.10 6.69
N ASN A 310 10.10 -0.31 7.57
CA ASN A 310 9.50 0.14 8.82
C ASN A 310 10.02 1.54 9.21
N PRO A 311 9.59 2.59 8.48
CA PRO A 311 10.05 3.94 8.75
C PRO A 311 9.54 4.43 10.11
N ARG A 312 10.33 5.30 10.76
CA ARG A 312 10.02 5.83 12.09
C ARG A 312 8.67 6.54 12.08
N GLN A 313 7.80 6.14 13.02
CA GLN A 313 6.55 6.84 13.29
C GLN A 313 6.76 8.04 14.22
N GLN A 314 6.15 9.16 13.87
CA GLN A 314 6.12 10.37 14.69
C GLN A 314 4.92 11.24 14.30
N TYR A 315 4.70 12.32 15.04
CA TYR A 315 3.61 13.27 14.83
C TYR A 315 4.13 14.69 14.58
N THR A 316 5.45 14.84 14.45
CA THR A 316 6.15 16.09 14.15
C THR A 316 7.04 15.93 12.91
N ALA A 317 7.38 17.03 12.28
CA ALA A 317 8.29 17.11 11.14
C ALA A 317 9.32 18.23 11.41
N PHE A 318 10.55 17.91 11.85
CA PHE A 318 11.54 18.97 12.04
C PHE A 318 12.06 19.45 10.69
N LEU A 319 11.85 20.74 10.39
CA LEU A 319 12.08 21.30 9.07
C LEU A 319 12.95 22.58 9.16
N PRO A 320 14.29 22.42 9.23
CA PRO A 320 15.23 23.54 9.11
C PRO A 320 15.14 24.28 7.76
N PRO A 321 15.69 25.50 7.66
CA PRO A 321 15.81 26.21 6.37
C PRO A 321 16.42 25.33 5.27
N ALA A 322 15.84 25.40 4.07
CA ALA A 322 16.20 24.62 2.88
C ALA A 322 16.02 23.09 2.98
N LYS A 323 15.53 22.56 4.10
CA LYS A 323 15.27 21.12 4.27
C LYS A 323 14.02 20.69 3.49
N THR A 324 14.05 19.47 2.96
CA THR A 324 12.82 18.75 2.58
C THR A 324 12.63 17.49 3.42
N LEU A 325 11.38 17.19 3.75
CA LEU A 325 10.99 16.02 4.52
C LEU A 325 9.71 15.43 3.95
N ASP A 326 9.76 14.17 3.57
CA ASP A 326 8.59 13.44 3.08
C ASP A 326 8.09 12.50 4.17
N VAL A 327 6.78 12.55 4.44
CA VAL A 327 6.11 11.68 5.39
C VAL A 327 4.94 10.95 4.74
N LEU A 328 4.73 9.70 5.14
CA LEU A 328 3.59 8.89 4.75
C LEU A 328 2.59 8.86 5.91
N LEU A 329 1.45 9.50 5.73
CA LEU A 329 0.32 9.46 6.66
C LEU A 329 -0.70 8.43 6.18
N LYS A 330 -1.09 7.54 7.07
CA LYS A 330 -2.23 6.63 6.88
C LYS A 330 -3.32 7.04 7.88
N PRO A 331 -4.16 8.03 7.55
CA PRO A 331 -5.01 8.66 8.54
C PRO A 331 -6.10 7.70 9.02
N VAL A 332 -6.44 7.77 10.30
CA VAL A 332 -7.55 7.03 10.90
C VAL A 332 -8.69 7.99 11.19
N SER A 333 -9.90 7.69 10.72
CA SER A 333 -11.08 8.47 11.11
C SER A 333 -11.68 7.91 12.40
N PRO A 334 -12.02 8.75 13.39
CA PRO A 334 -12.80 8.34 14.55
C PRO A 334 -14.30 8.22 14.23
N SER A 335 -14.74 8.70 13.06
CA SER A 335 -16.11 8.60 12.57
C SER A 335 -16.21 7.62 11.39
N ALA A 336 -17.24 6.79 11.41
CA ALA A 336 -17.57 5.88 10.32
C ALA A 336 -18.34 6.57 9.18
N ASP A 337 -18.97 7.72 9.46
CA ASP A 337 -19.95 8.33 8.54
C ASP A 337 -19.60 9.77 8.15
N GLU A 338 -18.78 10.45 8.96
CA GLU A 338 -18.48 11.87 8.77
C GLU A 338 -17.00 12.12 8.46
N THR A 339 -16.75 13.14 7.65
CA THR A 339 -15.41 13.68 7.44
C THR A 339 -14.96 14.46 8.67
N VAL A 340 -13.84 14.04 9.26
CA VAL A 340 -13.25 14.67 10.45
C VAL A 340 -12.03 15.50 10.05
N ARG A 341 -11.89 16.69 10.62
CA ARG A 341 -10.74 17.58 10.38
C ARG A 341 -9.70 17.44 11.48
N PHE A 342 -8.46 17.13 11.11
CA PHE A 342 -7.31 17.12 12.00
C PHE A 342 -6.49 18.39 11.84
N ALA A 343 -6.23 19.08 12.94
CA ALA A 343 -5.36 20.24 12.93
C ALA A 343 -3.90 19.80 12.77
N VAL A 344 -3.20 20.46 11.85
CA VAL A 344 -1.75 20.45 11.75
C VAL A 344 -1.27 21.88 11.91
N PHE A 345 -0.32 22.10 12.81
CA PHE A 345 0.18 23.44 13.15
C PHE A 345 1.68 23.40 13.39
N ASP A 346 2.36 24.54 13.24
CA ASP A 346 3.76 24.68 13.64
C ASP A 346 3.86 24.80 15.17
N SER A 347 4.45 23.80 15.83
CA SER A 347 4.62 23.79 17.30
C SER A 347 5.65 24.79 17.81
N ARG A 348 6.28 25.56 16.93
CA ARG A 348 7.06 26.76 17.28
C ARG A 348 6.21 28.03 17.45
N PHE A 349 4.87 27.92 17.38
CA PHE A 349 3.92 29.04 17.53
C PHE A 349 4.06 30.11 16.44
N TYR A 350 4.33 29.67 15.21
CA TYR A 350 4.20 30.49 14.01
C TYR A 350 2.77 30.44 13.43
N ASP A 351 1.79 30.38 14.32
CA ASP A 351 0.34 30.28 14.10
C ASP A 351 -0.36 31.66 14.21
N THR A 352 0.37 32.72 13.88
CA THR A 352 -0.13 34.09 13.85
C THR A 352 0.06 34.73 12.48
N SER A 353 -0.75 35.74 12.17
CA SER A 353 -0.60 36.56 10.97
C SER A 353 -0.56 38.03 11.34
N ASN A 354 0.62 38.63 11.23
CA ASN A 354 0.89 40.00 11.64
C ASN A 354 0.47 40.27 13.11
N GLY A 355 0.75 39.31 13.99
CA GLY A 355 0.39 39.38 15.42
C GLY A 355 -1.06 38.98 15.74
N ASN A 356 -1.92 38.76 14.75
CA ASN A 356 -3.27 38.24 15.00
C ASN A 356 -3.22 36.72 15.29
N PRO A 357 -3.91 36.23 16.34
CA PRO A 357 -4.00 34.81 16.65
C PRO A 357 -4.84 34.05 15.61
N ASN A 358 -4.75 32.72 15.60
CA ASN A 358 -5.44 31.83 14.65
C ASN A 358 -5.09 32.12 13.18
N GLY A 359 -3.82 32.44 12.93
CA GLY A 359 -3.29 32.68 11.59
C GLY A 359 -2.14 31.74 11.24
N GLY A 360 -1.29 32.15 10.30
CA GLY A 360 0.05 31.59 10.15
C GLY A 360 0.10 30.17 9.59
N MET A 361 1.10 29.40 10.04
CA MET A 361 1.42 28.05 9.59
C MET A 361 0.59 26.99 10.31
N GLN A 362 -0.66 26.85 9.85
CA GLN A 362 -1.54 25.76 10.25
C GLN A 362 -2.48 25.39 9.09
N PHE A 363 -3.00 24.18 9.13
CA PHE A 363 -4.03 23.71 8.21
C PHE A 363 -4.88 22.63 8.86
N ARG A 364 -6.06 22.37 8.27
CA ARG A 364 -6.95 21.30 8.73
C ARG A 364 -7.03 20.22 7.66
N LEU A 365 -6.43 19.07 7.93
CA LEU A 365 -6.54 17.91 7.05
C LEU A 365 -7.92 17.28 7.22
N ALA A 366 -8.74 17.32 6.17
CA ALA A 366 -10.00 16.59 6.11
C ALA A 366 -9.73 15.10 5.86
N VAL A 367 -10.20 14.25 6.76
CA VAL A 367 -10.13 12.79 6.65
C VAL A 367 -11.56 12.29 6.51
N ALA A 368 -11.89 11.78 5.32
CA ALA A 368 -13.17 11.14 5.07
C ALA A 368 -13.19 9.75 5.71
N PRO A 369 -14.37 9.16 5.96
CA PRO A 369 -14.47 7.76 6.31
C PRO A 369 -13.67 6.86 5.37
N ALA A 370 -13.31 5.66 5.84
CA ALA A 370 -12.62 4.70 5.00
C ALA A 370 -13.50 4.40 3.78
N VAL A 371 -12.92 4.33 2.58
CA VAL A 371 -13.67 3.88 1.40
C VAL A 371 -14.10 2.44 1.70
N ALA A 372 -15.41 2.20 1.77
CA ALA A 372 -15.92 0.85 1.84
C ALA A 372 -15.38 0.06 0.64
N ALA A 373 -14.96 -1.18 0.86
CA ALA A 373 -14.63 -2.07 -0.24
C ALA A 373 -15.90 -2.86 -0.61
N PRO A 374 -16.19 -3.08 -1.91
CA PRO A 374 -17.32 -3.93 -2.30
C PRO A 374 -17.21 -5.31 -1.65
N PRO A 375 -18.36 -5.99 -1.41
CA PRO A 375 -18.35 -7.38 -1.00
C PRO A 375 -17.50 -8.22 -1.95
N VAL A 376 -16.81 -9.24 -1.43
CA VAL A 376 -16.08 -10.20 -2.27
C VAL A 376 -16.73 -11.56 -2.12
N PHE A 377 -17.20 -12.15 -3.23
CA PHE A 377 -17.65 -13.54 -3.25
C PHE A 377 -16.47 -14.47 -2.96
N ASP A 378 -16.65 -15.38 -2.02
CA ASP A 378 -15.68 -16.40 -1.62
C ASP A 378 -16.22 -17.83 -1.91
N THR A 379 -17.32 -17.92 -2.64
CA THR A 379 -17.97 -19.17 -3.08
C THR A 379 -18.07 -19.21 -4.60
N VAL A 380 -18.20 -20.41 -5.17
CA VAL A 380 -18.33 -20.63 -6.63
C VAL A 380 -19.63 -21.39 -6.92
N PRO A 381 -20.46 -20.96 -7.89
CA PRO A 381 -21.76 -21.57 -8.16
C PRO A 381 -21.61 -22.88 -8.95
N PRO A 382 -22.44 -23.90 -8.66
CA PRO A 382 -22.59 -25.04 -9.57
C PRO A 382 -23.21 -24.57 -10.89
N THR A 383 -22.58 -24.96 -12.02
CA THR A 383 -22.95 -24.52 -13.38
C THR A 383 -23.74 -25.57 -14.16
N THR A 384 -24.10 -26.68 -13.53
CA THR A 384 -24.96 -27.72 -14.11
C THR A 384 -26.16 -28.01 -13.20
N ALA A 385 -27.30 -28.31 -13.81
CA ALA A 385 -28.51 -28.79 -13.15
C ALA A 385 -29.11 -29.96 -13.94
N THR A 386 -29.92 -30.78 -13.28
CA THR A 386 -30.68 -31.84 -13.94
C THR A 386 -32.14 -31.45 -13.95
N VAL A 387 -32.80 -31.64 -15.09
CA VAL A 387 -34.22 -31.32 -15.24
C VAL A 387 -35.05 -32.04 -14.18
N GLY A 388 -35.90 -31.29 -13.49
CA GLY A 388 -36.79 -31.79 -12.44
C GLY A 388 -36.17 -32.00 -11.05
N THR A 389 -34.84 -31.92 -10.90
CA THR A 389 -34.16 -32.07 -9.60
C THR A 389 -33.84 -30.70 -8.99
N PRO A 390 -34.26 -30.40 -7.74
CA PRO A 390 -34.00 -29.10 -7.13
C PRO A 390 -32.53 -28.68 -7.19
N TYR A 391 -32.27 -27.52 -7.78
CA TYR A 391 -30.96 -26.88 -7.77
C TYR A 391 -30.88 -25.92 -6.58
N SER A 392 -29.72 -25.88 -5.91
CA SER A 392 -29.46 -24.90 -4.86
C SER A 392 -28.00 -24.45 -4.85
N TYR A 393 -27.77 -23.19 -4.49
CA TYR A 393 -26.44 -22.62 -4.32
C TYR A 393 -26.47 -21.64 -3.15
N ALA A 394 -25.70 -21.93 -2.09
CA ALA A 394 -25.54 -21.06 -0.94
C ALA A 394 -24.37 -20.09 -1.21
N ALA A 395 -24.68 -18.95 -1.80
CA ALA A 395 -23.67 -17.95 -2.06
C ALA A 395 -23.24 -17.24 -0.78
N HIS A 396 -21.94 -16.99 -0.67
CA HIS A 396 -21.36 -16.20 0.40
C HIS A 396 -20.43 -15.14 -0.19
N ALA A 397 -20.45 -13.97 0.44
CA ALA A 397 -19.62 -12.83 0.11
C ALA A 397 -19.32 -12.04 1.38
N THR A 398 -18.09 -11.58 1.52
CA THR A 398 -17.63 -10.86 2.72
C THR A 398 -17.54 -9.36 2.42
N ALA A 399 -18.21 -8.53 3.22
CA ALA A 399 -18.09 -7.07 3.18
C ALA A 399 -17.06 -6.56 4.20
N SER A 400 -16.42 -5.44 3.88
CA SER A 400 -15.49 -4.77 4.81
C SER A 400 -16.18 -4.35 6.12
N ALA A 401 -15.45 -4.33 7.23
CA ALA A 401 -15.91 -3.90 8.56
C ALA A 401 -17.13 -4.65 9.14
N GLY A 402 -17.49 -5.82 8.61
CA GLY A 402 -18.55 -6.68 9.18
C GLY A 402 -19.98 -6.26 8.83
N HIS A 403 -20.18 -5.45 7.79
CA HIS A 403 -21.50 -5.07 7.30
C HIS A 403 -22.30 -6.27 6.77
N ALA A 404 -23.63 -6.19 6.91
CA ALA A 404 -24.53 -7.19 6.34
C ALA A 404 -24.57 -7.11 4.81
N VAL A 405 -24.62 -8.27 4.16
CA VAL A 405 -24.70 -8.40 2.69
C VAL A 405 -26.10 -8.86 2.30
N GLN A 406 -26.67 -8.24 1.27
CA GLN A 406 -27.94 -8.65 0.65
C GLN A 406 -27.69 -9.20 -0.75
N TYR A 407 -28.39 -10.27 -1.10
CA TYR A 407 -28.25 -10.95 -2.39
C TYR A 407 -29.45 -10.70 -3.29
N SER A 408 -29.19 -10.52 -4.59
CA SER A 408 -30.23 -10.46 -5.62
C SER A 408 -29.79 -11.22 -6.86
N LEU A 409 -30.75 -11.82 -7.56
CA LEU A 409 -30.49 -12.69 -8.71
C LEU A 409 -31.21 -12.14 -9.93
N SER A 410 -30.49 -12.03 -11.04
CA SER A 410 -31.02 -11.65 -12.36
C SER A 410 -30.64 -12.68 -13.42
N GLY A 411 -31.41 -12.74 -14.51
CA GLY A 411 -31.28 -13.79 -15.54
C GLY A 411 -31.90 -15.13 -15.14
N ALA A 412 -32.56 -15.20 -13.97
CA ALA A 412 -33.15 -16.40 -13.42
C ALA A 412 -34.33 -16.93 -14.28
N PRO A 413 -34.40 -18.25 -14.56
CA PRO A 413 -35.58 -18.88 -15.15
C PRO A 413 -36.79 -18.89 -14.20
N ALA A 414 -37.96 -19.22 -14.74
CA ALA A 414 -39.19 -19.32 -13.96
C ALA A 414 -39.03 -20.28 -12.76
N GLY A 415 -39.39 -19.80 -11.57
CA GLY A 415 -39.33 -20.57 -10.32
C GLY A 415 -37.95 -20.58 -9.63
N MET A 416 -36.92 -19.96 -10.22
CA MET A 416 -35.62 -19.79 -9.57
C MET A 416 -35.60 -18.50 -8.75
N THR A 417 -35.15 -18.58 -7.49
CA THR A 417 -35.16 -17.46 -6.53
C THR A 417 -33.84 -17.40 -5.74
N VAL A 418 -33.56 -16.26 -5.09
CA VAL A 418 -32.50 -16.13 -4.09
C VAL A 418 -33.06 -15.55 -2.80
N ALA A 419 -32.66 -16.12 -1.67
CA ALA A 419 -32.96 -15.55 -0.35
C ALA A 419 -32.00 -14.40 -0.04
N ALA A 420 -32.52 -13.18 0.00
CA ALA A 420 -31.71 -11.97 0.09
C ALA A 420 -30.78 -11.91 1.31
N GLY A 421 -31.20 -12.43 2.47
CA GLY A 421 -30.39 -12.39 3.70
C GLY A 421 -29.39 -13.54 3.88
N THR A 422 -29.46 -14.60 3.07
CA THR A 422 -28.61 -15.80 3.24
C THR A 422 -27.84 -16.19 2.00
N GLY A 423 -28.13 -15.58 0.85
CA GLY A 423 -27.51 -15.92 -0.43
C GLY A 423 -27.93 -17.27 -0.98
N LEU A 424 -28.94 -17.93 -0.39
CA LEU A 424 -29.43 -19.21 -0.88
C LEU A 424 -30.24 -19.04 -2.16
N VAL A 425 -29.62 -19.35 -3.28
CA VAL A 425 -30.26 -19.53 -4.57
C VAL A 425 -30.95 -20.90 -4.58
N SER A 426 -32.21 -20.95 -4.99
CA SER A 426 -33.01 -22.18 -5.07
C SER A 426 -33.84 -22.21 -6.35
N TRP A 427 -33.84 -23.36 -7.03
CA TRP A 427 -34.69 -23.62 -8.18
C TRP A 427 -35.31 -25.02 -8.03
N PRO A 428 -36.57 -25.13 -7.55
CA PRO A 428 -37.16 -26.41 -7.15
C PRO A 428 -37.36 -27.40 -8.30
N SER A 429 -37.59 -26.91 -9.52
CA SER A 429 -37.84 -27.76 -10.69
C SER A 429 -37.14 -27.19 -11.92
N PRO A 430 -35.85 -27.53 -12.12
CA PRO A 430 -35.11 -27.10 -13.30
C PRO A 430 -35.73 -27.56 -14.60
N ALA A 431 -35.81 -26.66 -15.58
CA ALA A 431 -36.23 -26.96 -16.95
C ALA A 431 -35.01 -26.98 -17.88
N ALA A 432 -35.04 -27.82 -18.92
CA ALA A 432 -33.91 -27.98 -19.84
C ALA A 432 -33.54 -26.65 -20.49
N GLY A 433 -32.25 -26.30 -20.52
CA GLY A 433 -31.80 -25.05 -21.09
C GLY A 433 -30.43 -24.60 -20.59
N SER A 434 -29.96 -23.49 -21.14
CA SER A 434 -28.76 -22.79 -20.68
C SER A 434 -29.15 -21.38 -20.25
N TYR A 435 -28.82 -21.02 -19.01
CA TYR A 435 -29.28 -19.79 -18.36
C TYR A 435 -28.06 -18.97 -17.92
N ALA A 436 -27.93 -17.75 -18.43
CA ALA A 436 -26.92 -16.81 -17.98
C ALA A 436 -27.43 -16.08 -16.73
N LEU A 437 -26.83 -16.38 -15.58
CA LEU A 437 -27.23 -15.86 -14.27
C LEU A 437 -26.22 -14.83 -13.79
N THR A 438 -26.73 -13.76 -13.18
CA THR A 438 -25.92 -12.79 -12.44
C THR A 438 -26.45 -12.71 -11.02
N LEU A 439 -25.63 -13.18 -10.08
CA LEU A 439 -25.88 -13.05 -8.65
C LEU A 439 -25.11 -11.84 -8.12
N ARG A 440 -25.84 -10.90 -7.52
CA ARG A 440 -25.28 -9.68 -6.96
C ARG A 440 -25.28 -9.74 -5.44
N ALA A 441 -24.13 -9.51 -4.82
CA ALA A 441 -23.97 -9.26 -3.39
C ALA A 441 -23.83 -7.76 -3.17
N THR A 442 -24.68 -7.16 -2.36
CA THR A 442 -24.70 -5.72 -2.07
C THR A 442 -24.43 -5.51 -0.59
N ASP A 443 -23.41 -4.75 -0.22
CA ASP A 443 -23.27 -4.31 1.17
C ASP A 443 -24.36 -3.28 1.48
N GLN A 444 -24.81 -3.25 2.74
CA GLN A 444 -25.76 -2.25 3.21
C GLN A 444 -25.05 -0.94 3.63
N THR A 445 -23.89 -0.62 3.03
CA THR A 445 -23.19 0.64 3.33
C THR A 445 -23.78 1.81 2.54
N THR A 446 -23.39 3.04 2.85
CA THR A 446 -23.74 4.23 2.06
C THR A 446 -22.44 4.92 1.62
N PRO A 447 -22.12 5.00 0.31
CA PRO A 447 -22.88 4.46 -0.82
C PRO A 447 -22.86 2.92 -0.84
N THR A 448 -23.97 2.30 -1.25
CA THR A 448 -24.05 0.83 -1.38
C THR A 448 -23.05 0.34 -2.43
N LEU A 449 -22.18 -0.58 -2.05
CA LEU A 449 -21.25 -1.24 -2.97
C LEU A 449 -21.72 -2.66 -3.24
N PHE A 450 -21.37 -3.16 -4.42
CA PHE A 450 -21.76 -4.50 -4.82
C PHE A 450 -20.67 -5.21 -5.60
N ALA A 451 -20.70 -6.53 -5.56
CA ALA A 451 -20.01 -7.39 -6.50
C ALA A 451 -21.01 -8.27 -7.23
N ASP A 452 -20.69 -8.57 -8.49
CA ASP A 452 -21.45 -9.48 -9.32
C ASP A 452 -20.66 -10.77 -9.53
N GLN A 453 -21.33 -11.89 -9.37
CA GLN A 453 -20.88 -13.20 -9.78
C GLN A 453 -21.74 -13.65 -10.97
N GLN A 454 -21.10 -13.72 -12.14
CA GLN A 454 -21.74 -14.16 -13.37
C GLN A 454 -21.39 -15.62 -13.65
N TYR A 455 -22.39 -16.42 -14.01
CA TYR A 455 -22.19 -17.81 -14.38
C TYR A 455 -23.30 -18.31 -15.30
N THR A 456 -23.00 -19.32 -16.10
CA THR A 456 -23.98 -20.00 -16.96
C THR A 456 -24.37 -21.33 -16.33
N LEU A 457 -25.66 -21.50 -16.03
CA LEU A 457 -26.24 -22.75 -15.55
C LEU A 457 -26.82 -23.55 -16.72
N THR A 458 -26.29 -24.74 -16.98
CA THR A 458 -26.82 -25.66 -17.99
C THR A 458 -27.66 -26.74 -17.32
N ALA A 459 -28.98 -26.71 -17.55
CA ALA A 459 -29.90 -27.75 -17.13
C ALA A 459 -30.11 -28.74 -18.30
N SER A 460 -29.64 -29.98 -18.16
CA SER A 460 -29.81 -31.02 -19.18
C SER A 460 -30.75 -32.12 -18.70
N GLN A 461 -31.47 -32.72 -19.65
CA GLN A 461 -32.21 -33.96 -19.40
C GLN A 461 -31.22 -35.06 -19.00
N ALA A 462 -31.59 -35.92 -18.06
CA ALA A 462 -30.77 -37.10 -17.77
C ALA A 462 -30.70 -37.99 -19.02
N GLY A 463 -29.49 -38.16 -19.59
CA GLY A 463 -29.26 -39.04 -20.74
C GLY A 463 -29.56 -40.51 -20.41
N GLY A 464 -29.87 -41.33 -21.42
CA GLY A 464 -30.31 -42.72 -21.26
C GLY A 464 -29.17 -43.74 -21.04
N GLY A 465 -29.35 -44.61 -20.04
CA GLY A 465 -29.30 -46.07 -20.22
C GLY A 465 -27.97 -46.82 -20.30
N GLY A 466 -26.88 -46.36 -19.67
CA GLY A 466 -25.69 -47.20 -19.48
C GLY A 466 -25.14 -47.09 -18.05
N ALA A 467 -24.58 -48.18 -17.51
CA ALA A 467 -23.98 -48.16 -16.18
C ALA A 467 -22.73 -47.27 -16.17
N PRO A 468 -22.46 -46.54 -15.06
CA PRO A 468 -21.24 -45.76 -14.93
C PRO A 468 -19.99 -46.67 -14.89
N VAL A 469 -18.85 -46.12 -15.26
CA VAL A 469 -17.53 -46.74 -15.19
C VAL A 469 -16.75 -46.05 -14.08
N GLY A 470 -16.41 -46.80 -13.04
CA GLY A 470 -15.57 -46.30 -11.97
C GLY A 470 -14.08 -46.53 -12.25
N ALA A 471 -13.23 -45.60 -11.84
CA ALA A 471 -11.77 -45.64 -12.00
C ALA A 471 -11.08 -45.61 -10.62
N PRO A 472 -10.02 -46.40 -10.38
CA PRO A 472 -9.36 -46.42 -9.07
C PRO A 472 -8.80 -45.07 -8.63
N ASP A 473 -8.94 -44.78 -7.33
CA ASP A 473 -8.49 -43.53 -6.72
C ASP A 473 -7.32 -43.72 -5.76
N SER A 474 -6.55 -42.65 -5.55
CA SER A 474 -5.50 -42.58 -4.55
C SER A 474 -5.51 -41.23 -3.83
N PHE A 475 -5.61 -41.26 -2.50
CA PHE A 475 -5.59 -40.09 -1.62
C PHE A 475 -4.54 -40.27 -0.53
N THR A 476 -4.13 -39.14 0.06
CA THR A 476 -3.26 -39.13 1.25
C THR A 476 -3.99 -38.47 2.41
N ALA A 477 -3.97 -39.12 3.58
CA ALA A 477 -4.54 -38.63 4.82
C ALA A 477 -3.49 -38.65 5.95
N ILE A 478 -3.73 -37.87 6.99
CA ILE A 478 -2.82 -37.80 8.14
C ILE A 478 -3.35 -38.69 9.29
N ALA A 479 -2.46 -39.43 9.94
CA ALA A 479 -2.81 -40.16 11.14
C ALA A 479 -3.22 -39.20 12.28
N HIS A 480 -4.41 -39.38 12.85
CA HIS A 480 -4.95 -38.53 13.91
C HIS A 480 -5.90 -39.29 14.85
N SER A 481 -6.07 -38.73 16.06
CA SER A 481 -7.07 -39.16 17.05
C SER A 481 -8.45 -38.61 16.71
N ALA A 482 -9.51 -39.35 17.02
CA ALA A 482 -10.90 -38.91 16.85
C ALA A 482 -11.24 -37.60 17.60
N SER A 483 -10.50 -37.28 18.67
CA SER A 483 -10.69 -36.04 19.43
C SER A 483 -10.34 -34.76 18.67
N LEU A 484 -9.69 -34.88 17.51
CA LEU A 484 -9.23 -33.75 16.69
C LEU A 484 -10.17 -33.43 15.52
N GLY A 485 -11.32 -34.11 15.46
CA GLY A 485 -12.27 -33.99 14.37
C GLY A 485 -11.89 -34.81 13.14
N ASN A 486 -12.80 -34.86 12.18
CA ASN A 486 -12.63 -35.64 10.97
C ASN A 486 -11.76 -34.90 9.95
N GLN A 487 -11.05 -35.65 9.11
CA GLN A 487 -10.49 -35.12 7.86
C GLN A 487 -11.51 -35.30 6.74
N SER A 488 -11.71 -34.28 5.91
CA SER A 488 -12.68 -34.36 4.81
C SER A 488 -12.12 -33.93 3.48
N LEU A 489 -12.43 -34.71 2.44
CA LEU A 489 -12.24 -34.36 1.04
C LEU A 489 -13.58 -33.95 0.45
N ALA A 490 -13.64 -32.75 -0.12
CA ALA A 490 -14.82 -32.27 -0.81
C ALA A 490 -15.13 -33.11 -2.06
N ALA A 491 -16.40 -33.10 -2.47
CA ALA A 491 -16.80 -33.61 -3.77
C ALA A 491 -16.02 -32.91 -4.91
N PRO A 492 -15.75 -33.58 -6.05
CA PRO A 492 -16.28 -34.91 -6.42
C PRO A 492 -15.54 -36.11 -5.78
N GLY A 493 -14.43 -35.90 -5.06
CA GLY A 493 -13.70 -36.95 -4.35
C GLY A 493 -13.46 -38.21 -5.20
N VAL A 494 -13.99 -39.37 -4.79
CA VAL A 494 -13.87 -40.64 -5.54
C VAL A 494 -14.54 -40.63 -6.92
N LEU A 495 -15.48 -39.70 -7.17
CA LEU A 495 -16.15 -39.59 -8.47
C LEU A 495 -15.37 -38.69 -9.45
N ALA A 496 -14.22 -38.14 -9.06
CA ALA A 496 -13.51 -37.12 -9.84
C ALA A 496 -12.99 -37.64 -11.19
N ASN A 497 -12.65 -38.93 -11.25
CA ASN A 497 -12.12 -39.62 -12.43
C ASN A 497 -13.12 -40.67 -13.00
N ASP A 498 -14.31 -40.77 -12.43
CA ASP A 498 -15.36 -41.66 -12.88
C ASP A 498 -16.10 -41.08 -14.09
N SER A 499 -16.81 -41.94 -14.83
CA SER A 499 -17.59 -41.50 -15.98
C SER A 499 -18.93 -42.22 -16.08
N ALA A 500 -19.95 -41.50 -16.54
CA ALA A 500 -21.25 -42.07 -16.87
C ALA A 500 -21.58 -41.82 -18.35
N PRO A 501 -22.16 -42.81 -19.05
CA PRO A 501 -22.68 -42.61 -20.41
C PRO A 501 -23.64 -41.42 -20.47
N GLY A 502 -23.42 -40.51 -21.42
CA GLY A 502 -24.23 -39.30 -21.56
C GLY A 502 -24.06 -38.26 -20.44
N GLY A 503 -23.02 -38.36 -19.60
CA GLY A 503 -22.71 -37.37 -18.57
C GLY A 503 -23.72 -37.33 -17.43
N GLN A 504 -24.41 -38.44 -17.16
CA GLN A 504 -25.38 -38.54 -16.08
C GLN A 504 -24.74 -38.20 -14.72
N ALA A 505 -25.51 -37.59 -13.83
CA ALA A 505 -25.09 -37.35 -12.46
C ALA A 505 -24.77 -38.69 -11.77
N MET A 506 -23.59 -38.77 -11.18
CA MET A 506 -23.11 -39.95 -10.49
C MET A 506 -23.19 -39.74 -8.98
N SER A 507 -23.45 -40.82 -8.26
CA SER A 507 -23.27 -40.89 -6.82
C SER A 507 -22.39 -42.06 -6.42
N ALA A 508 -21.67 -41.94 -5.30
CA ALA A 508 -20.83 -43.00 -4.77
C ALA A 508 -21.56 -43.80 -3.69
N LEU A 509 -21.52 -45.13 -3.78
CA LEU A 509 -21.99 -46.05 -2.75
C LEU A 509 -20.81 -46.83 -2.16
N LYS A 510 -20.56 -46.65 -0.86
CA LYS A 510 -19.58 -47.46 -0.12
C LYS A 510 -20.06 -48.91 -0.02
N ILE A 511 -19.25 -49.86 -0.48
CA ILE A 511 -19.54 -51.30 -0.40
C ILE A 511 -18.85 -51.92 0.81
N LYS A 512 -17.54 -51.72 0.93
CA LYS A 512 -16.74 -52.25 2.04
C LYS A 512 -15.50 -51.39 2.27
N GLU A 513 -14.93 -51.51 3.45
CA GLU A 513 -13.67 -50.88 3.81
C GLU A 513 -12.80 -51.90 4.57
N CYS A 514 -11.51 -51.88 4.31
CA CYS A 514 -10.53 -52.71 5.00
C CYS A 514 -9.32 -51.87 5.42
N THR A 515 -8.60 -52.33 6.45
CA THR A 515 -7.21 -51.92 6.70
C THR A 515 -6.24 -52.94 6.10
N VAL A 516 -5.20 -52.46 5.41
CA VAL A 516 -4.16 -53.30 4.83
C VAL A 516 -3.10 -53.62 5.88
N VAL A 517 -2.79 -54.92 6.06
CA VAL A 517 -1.72 -55.42 6.93
C VAL A 517 -0.92 -56.44 6.13
N ASN A 518 0.41 -56.28 6.06
CA ASN A 518 1.31 -57.13 5.24
C ASN A 518 0.87 -57.26 3.77
N GLY A 519 0.38 -56.17 3.17
CA GLY A 519 -0.04 -56.13 1.77
C GLY A 519 -1.43 -56.71 1.47
N ALA A 520 -2.13 -57.26 2.47
CA ALA A 520 -3.46 -57.83 2.30
C ALA A 520 -4.53 -57.07 3.13
N CYS A 521 -5.76 -56.99 2.60
CA CYS A 521 -6.92 -56.57 3.37
C CYS A 521 -7.20 -57.58 4.49
N ASN A 522 -6.92 -57.23 5.74
CA ASN A 522 -6.96 -58.19 6.87
C ASN A 522 -8.10 -57.89 7.86
N THR A 523 -8.49 -56.63 8.04
CA THR A 523 -9.51 -56.25 9.05
C THR A 523 -10.60 -55.37 8.45
N THR A 524 -11.86 -55.65 8.79
CA THR A 524 -12.99 -54.77 8.49
C THR A 524 -12.79 -53.45 9.23
N SER A 525 -12.95 -52.33 8.52
CA SER A 525 -12.86 -50.98 9.08
C SER A 525 -14.13 -50.20 8.72
N ASN A 526 -14.44 -49.18 9.50
CA ASN A 526 -15.57 -48.28 9.23
C ASN A 526 -15.22 -46.82 9.56
N ARG A 527 -14.01 -46.41 9.19
CA ARG A 527 -13.47 -45.09 9.55
C ARG A 527 -13.67 -44.06 8.43
N VAL A 528 -13.91 -44.53 7.21
CA VAL A 528 -14.09 -43.69 6.02
C VAL A 528 -15.56 -43.60 5.64
N GLY A 529 -16.16 -42.43 5.77
CA GLY A 529 -17.41 -42.09 5.11
C GLY A 529 -17.17 -41.80 3.63
N VAL A 530 -18.00 -42.38 2.76
CA VAL A 530 -18.13 -41.96 1.36
C VAL A 530 -19.49 -41.32 1.24
N ASN A 531 -19.51 -40.02 0.96
CA ASN A 531 -20.75 -39.30 0.74
C ASN A 531 -21.29 -39.64 -0.65
N PRO A 532 -22.62 -39.62 -0.86
CA PRO A 532 -23.19 -39.85 -2.17
C PRO A 532 -22.63 -38.91 -3.25
N ASN A 533 -22.21 -37.70 -2.91
CA ASN A 533 -21.57 -36.77 -3.85
C ASN A 533 -20.09 -37.09 -4.16
N GLY A 534 -19.56 -38.22 -3.70
CA GLY A 534 -18.18 -38.66 -3.91
C GLY A 534 -17.17 -38.10 -2.90
N GLY A 535 -17.56 -37.14 -2.06
CA GLY A 535 -16.70 -36.65 -0.98
C GLY A 535 -16.33 -37.74 0.03
N LEU A 536 -15.17 -37.62 0.65
CA LEU A 536 -14.68 -38.56 1.66
C LEU A 536 -14.60 -37.91 3.04
N THR A 537 -14.78 -38.69 4.09
CA THR A 537 -14.57 -38.25 5.47
C THR A 537 -13.85 -39.35 6.25
N LEU A 538 -12.66 -39.08 6.75
CA LEU A 538 -11.93 -39.97 7.64
C LEU A 538 -12.15 -39.53 9.09
N THR A 539 -12.80 -40.38 9.88
CA THR A 539 -13.22 -40.07 11.26
C THR A 539 -12.05 -40.11 12.26
N SER A 540 -11.12 -41.05 12.05
CA SER A 540 -9.83 -41.16 12.76
C SER A 540 -8.97 -42.24 12.11
N SER A 541 -7.66 -42.15 12.29
CA SER A 541 -6.74 -43.28 12.06
C SER A 541 -5.46 -43.03 12.82
N THR A 542 -5.19 -43.78 13.89
CA THR A 542 -3.95 -43.62 14.66
C THR A 542 -2.79 -44.45 14.10
N SER A 543 -3.05 -45.37 13.17
CA SER A 543 -2.02 -46.10 12.43
C SER A 543 -1.76 -45.46 11.08
N THR A 544 -0.57 -45.72 10.54
CA THR A 544 -0.16 -45.36 9.17
C THR A 544 -0.43 -46.50 8.17
N ASN A 545 -1.31 -47.43 8.53
CA ASN A 545 -1.68 -48.51 7.62
C ASN A 545 -2.61 -47.96 6.54
N GLU A 546 -2.39 -48.38 5.29
CA GLU A 546 -3.24 -48.04 4.17
C GLU A 546 -4.69 -48.48 4.43
N LEU A 547 -5.62 -47.60 4.12
CA LEU A 547 -7.05 -47.86 4.10
C LEU A 547 -7.49 -48.09 2.66
N ARG A 548 -8.28 -49.13 2.44
CA ARG A 548 -8.92 -49.40 1.14
C ARG A 548 -10.42 -49.32 1.30
N VAL A 549 -11.04 -48.51 0.47
CA VAL A 549 -12.49 -48.42 0.35
C VAL A 549 -12.88 -48.97 -1.01
N THR A 550 -13.76 -49.96 -1.03
CA THR A 550 -14.44 -50.38 -2.25
C THR A 550 -15.76 -49.62 -2.34
N TYR A 551 -15.96 -48.92 -3.44
CA TYR A 551 -17.19 -48.21 -3.74
C TYR A 551 -17.73 -48.60 -5.12
N ARG A 552 -18.96 -48.21 -5.42
CA ARG A 552 -19.52 -48.23 -6.78
C ARG A 552 -20.04 -46.85 -7.13
N ALA A 553 -19.70 -46.36 -8.31
CA ALA A 553 -20.39 -45.24 -8.90
C ALA A 553 -21.79 -45.69 -9.32
N GLN A 554 -22.79 -44.83 -9.17
CA GLN A 554 -24.18 -45.14 -9.50
C GLN A 554 -24.81 -44.00 -10.28
N THR A 555 -25.63 -44.32 -11.27
CA THR A 555 -26.52 -43.36 -11.93
C THR A 555 -27.96 -43.69 -11.57
N GLY A 556 -28.71 -42.68 -11.11
CA GLY A 556 -30.07 -42.84 -10.58
C GLY A 556 -30.11 -43.19 -9.08
N THR A 557 -31.30 -43.49 -8.57
CA THR A 557 -31.56 -43.72 -7.13
C THR A 557 -32.35 -45.01 -6.89
N GLY A 558 -32.14 -45.65 -5.74
CA GLY A 558 -32.92 -46.83 -5.31
C GLY A 558 -32.50 -48.13 -6.02
N ALA A 559 -33.38 -49.15 -5.99
CA ALA A 559 -33.08 -50.49 -6.51
C ALA A 559 -32.85 -50.54 -8.04
N ALA A 560 -33.23 -49.49 -8.76
CA ALA A 560 -33.06 -49.36 -10.21
C ALA A 560 -31.78 -48.61 -10.62
N ALA A 561 -30.95 -48.17 -9.67
CA ALA A 561 -29.71 -47.47 -9.98
C ALA A 561 -28.72 -48.39 -10.71
N LEU A 562 -28.21 -47.93 -11.86
CA LEU A 562 -27.16 -48.64 -12.58
C LEU A 562 -25.84 -48.37 -11.86
N GLN A 563 -25.08 -49.42 -11.56
CA GLN A 563 -23.85 -49.33 -10.77
C GLN A 563 -22.65 -49.74 -11.61
N SER A 564 -21.51 -49.11 -11.36
CA SER A 564 -20.22 -49.58 -11.84
C SER A 564 -19.87 -50.93 -11.20
N ALA A 565 -18.83 -51.57 -11.71
CA ALA A 565 -18.14 -52.61 -10.96
C ALA A 565 -17.57 -52.05 -9.65
N ASP A 566 -17.19 -52.94 -8.73
CA ASP A 566 -16.46 -52.59 -7.50
C ASP A 566 -15.16 -51.84 -7.86
N THR A 567 -15.08 -50.57 -7.48
CA THR A 567 -13.94 -49.68 -7.71
C THR A 567 -13.19 -49.45 -6.41
N LEU A 568 -11.86 -49.36 -6.50
CA LEU A 568 -10.99 -49.22 -5.34
C LEU A 568 -10.55 -47.77 -5.16
N ALA A 569 -10.84 -47.20 -4.00
CA ALA A 569 -10.20 -45.99 -3.49
C ALA A 569 -9.16 -46.35 -2.42
N THR A 570 -7.93 -45.93 -2.64
CA THR A 570 -6.81 -46.15 -1.72
C THR A 570 -6.53 -44.87 -0.95
N ILE A 571 -6.42 -44.96 0.38
CA ILE A 571 -6.05 -43.85 1.24
C ILE A 571 -4.75 -44.21 1.95
N GLN A 572 -3.67 -43.60 1.50
CA GLN A 572 -2.37 -43.68 2.16
C GLN A 572 -2.42 -42.83 3.43
N VAL A 573 -2.30 -43.49 4.59
CA VAL A 573 -2.25 -42.77 5.86
C VAL A 573 -0.80 -42.55 6.24
N ILE A 574 -0.34 -41.31 6.19
CA ILE A 574 1.01 -40.93 6.62
C ILE A 574 1.00 -40.41 8.05
N GLY A 575 2.15 -40.47 8.72
CA GLY A 575 2.28 -39.90 10.06
C GLY A 575 2.20 -38.37 10.01
N ASN A 576 1.57 -37.77 11.02
CA ASN A 576 1.55 -36.31 11.18
C ASN A 576 2.97 -35.76 11.42
N ARG A 577 3.46 -34.97 10.46
CA ARG A 577 4.78 -34.35 10.48
C ARG A 577 4.68 -32.98 11.15
N ALA A 578 5.68 -32.65 11.95
CA ALA A 578 5.66 -31.41 12.74
C ALA A 578 5.71 -30.17 11.83
N PRO A 579 4.93 -29.11 12.15
CA PRO A 579 5.06 -27.81 11.49
C PRO A 579 6.41 -27.17 11.83
N VAL A 580 6.79 -26.16 11.04
CA VAL A 580 8.03 -25.40 11.17
C VAL A 580 7.71 -23.97 11.59
N ALA A 581 8.17 -23.60 12.78
CA ALA A 581 8.08 -22.24 13.30
C ALA A 581 9.27 -21.39 12.80
N ALA A 582 9.02 -20.16 12.39
CA ALA A 582 9.99 -19.20 11.89
C ALA A 582 10.15 -18.02 12.87
N PRO A 583 11.35 -17.41 12.98
CA PRO A 583 11.53 -16.24 13.85
C PRO A 583 10.66 -15.05 13.42
N ASP A 584 10.22 -14.26 14.41
CA ASP A 584 9.38 -13.08 14.20
C ASP A 584 9.94 -11.82 14.84
N ALA A 585 9.54 -10.68 14.30
CA ALA A 585 9.85 -9.37 14.85
C ALA A 585 8.59 -8.49 14.93
N PHE A 586 8.35 -7.92 16.11
CA PHE A 586 7.23 -7.01 16.37
C PHE A 586 7.67 -5.75 17.12
N GLN A 587 6.75 -4.79 17.23
CA GLN A 587 6.91 -3.54 17.97
C GLN A 587 5.84 -3.45 19.06
N ALA A 588 6.16 -2.87 20.20
CA ALA A 588 5.20 -2.59 21.27
C ALA A 588 5.52 -1.26 21.95
N THR A 589 4.49 -0.56 22.43
CA THR A 589 4.70 0.66 23.22
C THR A 589 5.06 0.32 24.67
N PRO A 590 5.89 1.12 25.36
CA PRO A 590 6.20 0.94 26.77
C PRO A 590 4.95 1.06 27.64
N CYS A 591 4.91 0.29 28.73
CA CYS A 591 3.84 0.43 29.71
C CYS A 591 4.20 1.44 30.80
N THR A 592 3.42 2.51 30.91
CA THR A 592 3.55 3.55 31.96
C THR A 592 2.54 3.41 33.09
N PHE A 593 1.63 2.42 33.02
CA PHE A 593 0.63 2.16 34.04
C PHE A 593 1.06 0.98 34.92
N ARG A 594 1.43 1.23 36.18
CA ARG A 594 1.79 0.17 37.13
C ARG A 594 0.59 -0.32 37.94
N VAL A 595 0.59 -1.60 38.32
CA VAL A 595 -0.51 -2.19 39.13
C VAL A 595 -0.55 -1.62 40.55
N ARG A 596 0.62 -1.44 41.19
CA ARG A 596 0.80 -0.80 42.52
C ARG A 596 2.16 -0.10 42.57
N GLN A 597 2.35 0.81 43.52
CA GLN A 597 3.63 1.49 43.74
C GLN A 597 4.74 0.46 44.04
N GLY A 598 5.87 0.55 43.33
CA GLY A 598 6.98 -0.39 43.43
C GLY A 598 6.83 -1.70 42.63
N SER A 599 5.70 -1.93 41.95
CA SER A 599 5.51 -3.12 41.11
C SER A 599 6.18 -2.95 39.74
N GLU A 600 6.82 -4.01 39.25
CA GLU A 600 7.37 -4.12 37.90
C GLU A 600 6.30 -4.54 36.86
N VAL A 601 5.07 -4.82 37.31
CA VAL A 601 3.98 -5.34 36.48
C VAL A 601 3.12 -4.21 35.94
N CYS A 602 2.83 -4.31 34.64
CA CYS A 602 1.95 -3.40 33.94
C CYS A 602 0.46 -3.66 34.25
N LYS A 603 -0.33 -2.60 34.42
CA LYS A 603 -1.79 -2.67 34.58
C LYS A 603 -2.47 -2.70 33.21
N THR A 604 -3.32 -3.69 32.99
CA THR A 604 -4.09 -3.87 31.75
C THR A 604 -5.58 -3.59 31.94
N GLY A 605 -6.30 -3.28 30.86
CA GLY A 605 -7.75 -3.05 30.85
C GLY A 605 -8.16 -1.64 30.43
N ALA A 606 -9.45 -1.31 30.58
CA ALA A 606 -10.00 0.00 30.20
C ALA A 606 -9.33 1.14 30.99
N GLY A 607 -8.82 2.14 30.28
CA GLY A 607 -8.08 3.27 30.88
C GLY A 607 -6.68 2.93 31.37
N ALA A 608 -6.12 1.77 30.99
CA ALA A 608 -4.74 1.37 31.31
C ALA A 608 -4.01 0.90 30.04
N TYR A 609 -2.90 0.17 30.19
CA TYR A 609 -2.15 -0.35 29.04
C TYR A 609 -2.99 -1.39 28.28
N LYS A 610 -3.09 -1.23 26.96
CA LYS A 610 -3.75 -2.20 26.09
C LYS A 610 -2.72 -3.24 25.64
N PRO A 611 -2.87 -4.53 25.99
CA PRO A 611 -1.99 -5.58 25.48
C PRO A 611 -1.95 -5.58 23.94
N VAL A 612 -0.76 -5.82 23.39
CA VAL A 612 -0.54 -5.87 21.94
C VAL A 612 -0.84 -7.28 21.44
N ALA A 613 -1.74 -7.42 20.48
CA ALA A 613 -1.97 -8.70 19.81
C ALA A 613 -0.87 -8.95 18.77
N LEU A 614 -0.20 -10.09 18.86
CA LEU A 614 0.86 -10.54 17.97
C LEU A 614 0.41 -11.82 17.26
N ALA A 615 0.73 -11.94 15.97
CA ALA A 615 0.42 -13.10 15.15
C ALA A 615 1.69 -13.79 14.66
N PRO A 616 2.49 -14.41 15.56
CA PRO A 616 3.76 -15.03 15.20
C PRO A 616 3.57 -16.21 14.22
N ALA A 617 2.46 -16.95 14.33
CA ALA A 617 2.18 -18.09 13.45
C ALA A 617 1.89 -17.74 11.97
N ALA A 618 1.92 -16.46 11.58
CA ALA A 618 1.51 -16.01 10.24
C ALA A 618 2.53 -16.33 9.14
N ASN A 619 3.81 -16.49 9.49
CA ASN A 619 4.91 -16.79 8.55
C ASN A 619 5.35 -18.27 8.61
N ASP A 620 4.65 -19.09 9.41
CA ASP A 620 4.98 -20.49 9.65
C ASP A 620 4.43 -21.40 8.56
N SER A 621 4.97 -22.63 8.51
CA SER A 621 4.62 -23.61 7.46
C SER A 621 4.42 -25.01 8.01
N ASP A 622 3.61 -25.79 7.31
CA ASP A 622 3.33 -27.19 7.62
C ASP A 622 3.68 -28.09 6.40
N PRO A 623 4.46 -29.17 6.59
CA PRO A 623 4.84 -30.06 5.49
C PRO A 623 3.72 -30.98 4.98
N ASP A 624 2.58 -31.07 5.64
CA ASP A 624 1.45 -31.96 5.33
C ASP A 624 0.42 -31.32 4.35
N SER A 625 0.85 -30.37 3.50
CA SER A 625 -0.01 -29.48 2.70
C SER A 625 -0.70 -30.10 1.50
N ALA A 626 -0.31 -31.32 1.13
CA ALA A 626 -0.86 -32.06 -0.01
C ALA A 626 -1.66 -33.28 0.46
N THR A 627 -2.66 -33.05 1.32
CA THR A 627 -3.53 -34.11 1.86
C THR A 627 -4.97 -33.90 1.42
N MET A 628 -5.81 -34.90 1.68
CA MET A 628 -7.23 -34.89 1.33
C MET A 628 -8.03 -33.79 2.04
N ASP A 629 -7.44 -33.12 3.04
CA ASP A 629 -8.04 -32.02 3.77
C ASP A 629 -7.06 -30.84 3.87
N ALA A 630 -7.10 -29.98 2.84
CA ALA A 630 -6.26 -28.79 2.76
C ALA A 630 -6.57 -27.75 3.87
N ALA A 631 -7.73 -27.83 4.52
CA ALA A 631 -8.14 -26.90 5.58
C ALA A 631 -7.49 -27.22 6.95
N ASN A 632 -6.84 -28.38 7.10
CA ASN A 632 -6.16 -28.76 8.34
C ASN A 632 -4.79 -28.09 8.54
N GLN A 633 -4.36 -27.26 7.60
CA GLN A 633 -2.98 -26.79 7.47
C GLN A 633 -2.80 -25.30 7.79
N LEU A 634 -3.88 -24.50 7.72
CA LEU A 634 -3.86 -23.05 7.97
C LEU A 634 -5.21 -22.57 8.54
N PRO A 635 -5.21 -21.59 9.46
CA PRO A 635 -4.04 -20.97 10.09
C PRO A 635 -3.45 -21.86 11.20
N LEU A 636 -2.11 -21.95 11.25
CA LEU A 636 -1.39 -22.54 12.38
C LEU A 636 -1.68 -21.74 13.66
N ALA A 637 -1.63 -22.42 14.80
CA ALA A 637 -1.88 -21.80 16.09
C ALA A 637 -0.65 -21.86 16.99
N VAL A 638 -0.44 -20.83 17.81
CA VAL A 638 0.61 -20.88 18.85
C VAL A 638 0.26 -21.96 19.86
N ALA A 639 1.11 -22.98 19.94
CA ALA A 639 0.96 -24.11 20.84
C ALA A 639 1.45 -23.77 22.24
N ARG A 640 2.65 -23.17 22.30
CA ARG A 640 3.37 -22.91 23.55
C ARG A 640 4.21 -21.66 23.45
N VAL A 641 4.44 -21.05 24.61
CA VAL A 641 5.39 -19.96 24.80
C VAL A 641 6.29 -20.25 25.99
N ARG A 642 7.54 -19.80 25.93
CA ARG A 642 8.46 -19.86 27.08
C ARG A 642 9.44 -18.68 27.09
N GLN A 643 10.03 -18.47 28.26
CA GLN A 643 11.14 -17.54 28.39
C GLN A 643 12.37 -18.07 27.61
N PRO A 644 13.13 -17.21 26.91
CA PRO A 644 14.27 -17.63 26.11
C PRO A 644 15.31 -18.42 26.91
N GLY A 645 15.88 -19.45 26.29
CA GLY A 645 16.90 -20.31 26.92
C GLY A 645 16.40 -21.26 28.02
N SER A 646 15.09 -21.31 28.28
CA SER A 646 14.51 -22.26 29.23
C SER A 646 14.61 -23.71 28.71
N THR A 647 14.85 -24.68 29.59
CA THR A 647 14.95 -26.11 29.23
C THR A 647 13.63 -26.87 29.37
N GLY A 648 12.56 -26.22 29.84
CA GLY A 648 11.23 -26.81 30.00
C GLY A 648 10.40 -26.89 28.71
N SER A 649 9.30 -27.64 28.77
CA SER A 649 8.33 -27.83 27.68
C SER A 649 7.57 -26.56 27.28
N GLY A 650 7.65 -25.49 28.08
CA GLY A 650 6.93 -24.24 27.87
C GLY A 650 5.45 -24.30 28.28
N SER A 651 4.80 -23.15 28.25
CA SER A 651 3.44 -22.94 28.75
C SER A 651 2.42 -22.88 27.64
N THR A 652 1.24 -23.47 27.85
CA THR A 652 0.10 -23.45 26.92
C THR A 652 -0.87 -22.29 27.18
N SER A 653 -0.61 -21.46 28.19
CA SER A 653 -1.46 -20.32 28.53
C SER A 653 -0.69 -19.00 28.47
N GLY A 654 0.55 -18.97 28.94
CA GLY A 654 1.36 -17.76 28.96
C GLY A 654 2.67 -17.90 29.71
N THR A 655 3.58 -16.95 29.52
CA THR A 655 4.92 -16.96 30.10
C THR A 655 5.45 -15.54 30.32
N ALA A 656 6.53 -15.43 31.08
CA ALA A 656 7.32 -14.20 31.12
C ALA A 656 8.32 -14.16 29.96
N THR A 657 8.58 -12.97 29.44
CA THR A 657 9.62 -12.73 28.44
C THR A 657 11.00 -12.55 29.08
N ALA A 658 12.06 -12.44 28.29
CA ALA A 658 13.43 -12.20 28.75
C ALA A 658 13.52 -10.98 29.67
N GLN A 659 12.77 -9.92 29.37
CA GLN A 659 12.78 -8.67 30.13
C GLN A 659 11.61 -8.55 31.13
N ARG A 660 11.00 -9.70 31.47
CA ARG A 660 9.90 -9.83 32.44
C ARG A 660 8.59 -9.13 32.04
N GLY A 661 8.38 -8.91 30.75
CA GLY A 661 7.03 -8.73 30.21
C GLY A 661 6.23 -10.04 30.28
N THR A 662 4.95 -9.99 29.94
CA THR A 662 4.05 -11.15 29.95
C THR A 662 3.49 -11.41 28.56
N VAL A 663 3.52 -12.66 28.15
CA VAL A 663 2.88 -13.15 26.91
C VAL A 663 1.79 -14.13 27.31
N THR A 664 0.60 -13.99 26.75
CA THR A 664 -0.53 -14.91 26.96
C THR A 664 -1.04 -15.40 25.60
N ILE A 665 -1.22 -16.70 25.45
CA ILE A 665 -1.73 -17.31 24.21
C ILE A 665 -3.20 -16.95 24.03
N SER A 666 -3.57 -16.55 22.81
CA SER A 666 -4.94 -16.14 22.46
C SER A 666 -5.30 -16.66 21.07
N GLY A 667 -5.96 -17.82 21.01
CA GLY A 667 -6.37 -18.43 19.74
C GLY A 667 -5.17 -18.82 18.88
N THR A 668 -5.09 -18.25 17.67
CA THR A 668 -3.99 -18.49 16.72
C THR A 668 -2.75 -17.65 16.98
N GLY A 669 -2.80 -16.66 17.89
CA GLY A 669 -1.70 -15.76 18.20
C GLY A 669 -1.42 -15.62 19.70
N VAL A 670 -0.79 -14.51 20.08
CA VAL A 670 -0.52 -14.16 21.48
C VAL A 670 -0.86 -12.71 21.79
N THR A 671 -1.03 -12.40 23.06
CA THR A 671 -1.10 -11.03 23.57
C THR A 671 0.15 -10.75 24.40
N TYR A 672 0.80 -9.62 24.14
CA TYR A 672 2.01 -9.18 24.82
C TYR A 672 1.74 -7.95 25.68
N THR A 673 2.33 -7.92 26.86
CA THR A 673 2.38 -6.75 27.75
C THR A 673 3.80 -6.59 28.27
N PRO A 674 4.48 -5.46 28.05
CA PRO A 674 5.84 -5.25 28.52
C PRO A 674 5.90 -5.05 30.03
N ARG A 675 7.10 -5.21 30.60
CA ARG A 675 7.38 -4.83 31.98
C ARG A 675 7.15 -3.32 32.16
N TYR A 676 6.69 -2.91 33.34
CA TYR A 676 6.50 -1.48 33.65
C TYR A 676 7.78 -0.68 33.40
N ASN A 677 7.61 0.40 32.63
CA ASN A 677 8.66 1.35 32.25
C ASN A 677 9.87 0.75 31.51
N PHE A 678 9.72 -0.47 30.97
CA PHE A 678 10.75 -1.10 30.17
C PHE A 678 10.77 -0.51 28.75
N THR A 679 11.97 -0.20 28.27
CA THR A 679 12.27 0.20 26.89
C THR A 679 13.47 -0.61 26.42
N GLY A 680 13.46 -1.05 25.17
CA GLY A 680 14.53 -1.85 24.57
C GLY A 680 14.01 -3.16 23.98
N THR A 681 14.93 -4.07 23.69
CA THR A 681 14.60 -5.37 23.08
C THR A 681 14.14 -6.36 24.14
N ASP A 682 12.97 -6.93 23.92
CA ASP A 682 12.41 -8.04 24.68
C ASP A 682 12.21 -9.26 23.78
N THR A 683 12.28 -10.45 24.34
CA THR A 683 12.21 -11.70 23.56
C THR A 683 11.46 -12.79 24.30
N PHE A 684 10.78 -13.63 23.54
CA PHE A 684 10.25 -14.92 24.02
C PHE A 684 10.34 -15.95 22.91
N GLU A 685 10.29 -17.23 23.30
CA GLU A 685 10.30 -18.33 22.35
C GLU A 685 8.90 -18.92 22.24
N TYR A 686 8.50 -19.32 21.03
CA TYR A 686 7.21 -19.95 20.76
C TYR A 686 7.32 -21.21 19.91
N ARG A 687 6.24 -21.99 19.93
CA ARG A 687 5.98 -23.12 19.03
C ARG A 687 4.61 -22.98 18.43
N VAL A 688 4.45 -23.53 17.24
CA VAL A 688 3.14 -23.70 16.62
C VAL A 688 2.66 -25.13 16.66
N LYS A 689 1.36 -25.30 16.50
CA LYS A 689 0.71 -26.57 16.25
C LYS A 689 -0.20 -26.47 15.03
N ASP A 690 -0.32 -27.59 14.35
CA ASP A 690 -1.36 -27.80 13.35
C ASP A 690 -2.72 -28.05 14.03
N ARG A 691 -3.75 -28.21 13.20
CA ARG A 691 -5.11 -28.51 13.69
C ARG A 691 -5.22 -29.93 14.27
N LEU A 692 -4.33 -30.83 13.86
CA LEU A 692 -4.25 -32.21 14.34
C LEU A 692 -3.34 -32.35 15.59
N GLY A 693 -2.99 -31.23 16.23
CA GLY A 693 -2.33 -31.18 17.53
C GLY A 693 -0.82 -31.48 17.54
N LYS A 694 -0.17 -31.60 16.38
CA LYS A 694 1.28 -31.79 16.27
C LYS A 694 1.99 -30.45 16.41
N GLU A 695 2.89 -30.38 17.38
CA GLU A 695 3.68 -29.17 17.65
C GLU A 695 5.00 -29.13 16.88
N SER A 696 5.51 -27.93 16.62
CA SER A 696 6.83 -27.71 16.01
C SER A 696 7.96 -28.23 16.92
N GLY A 697 8.79 -29.11 16.36
CA GLY A 697 9.87 -29.84 17.05
C GLY A 697 9.44 -30.77 18.18
N SER A 698 10.37 -31.63 18.61
CA SER A 698 10.17 -32.52 19.77
C SER A 698 10.14 -31.71 21.06
N THR A 699 9.46 -32.17 22.11
CA THR A 699 9.47 -31.52 23.44
C THR A 699 10.89 -31.29 23.99
N ASN A 700 11.91 -31.93 23.41
CA ASN A 700 13.27 -31.96 23.94
C ASN A 700 14.38 -31.32 23.05
N SER A 701 14.12 -30.72 21.87
CA SER A 701 15.06 -29.78 21.16
C SER A 701 14.56 -29.23 19.79
N ASN A 702 15.19 -28.11 19.36
CA ASN A 702 15.24 -27.41 18.05
C ASN A 702 13.96 -26.93 17.32
N GLY A 703 12.76 -27.02 17.90
CA GLY A 703 11.52 -26.50 17.28
C GLY A 703 11.01 -25.14 17.76
N TRP A 704 11.79 -24.42 18.56
CA TRP A 704 11.41 -23.11 19.10
C TRP A 704 11.86 -22.00 18.14
N ALA A 705 10.93 -21.14 17.78
CA ALA A 705 11.25 -19.89 17.09
C ALA A 705 11.28 -18.73 18.10
N THR A 706 12.13 -17.75 17.83
CA THR A 706 12.27 -16.57 18.69
C THR A 706 11.43 -15.44 18.15
N VAL A 707 10.58 -14.89 19.01
CA VAL A 707 9.92 -13.61 18.78
C VAL A 707 10.75 -12.50 19.42
N THR A 708 11.14 -11.52 18.62
CA THR A 708 11.81 -10.30 19.06
C THR A 708 10.82 -9.15 19.08
N ILE A 709 10.69 -8.48 20.22
CA ILE A 709 9.82 -7.31 20.38
C ILE A 709 10.70 -6.12 20.72
N GLN A 710 10.62 -5.07 19.92
CA GLN A 710 11.21 -3.79 20.29
C GLN A 710 10.17 -2.96 21.04
N VAL A 711 10.48 -2.61 22.29
CA VAL A 711 9.62 -1.80 23.15
C VAL A 711 10.14 -0.35 23.14
N GLN A 712 9.42 0.54 22.45
CA GLN A 712 9.84 1.93 22.23
C GLN A 712 8.68 2.93 22.27
#